data_AF-S2W2T7-F1
#
_entry.id   AF-S2W2T7-F1
#
_cell.length_a   1.000
_cell.length_b   1.000
_cell.length_c   1.000
_cell.angle_alpha   90.00
_cell.angle_beta   90.00
_cell.angle_gamma   90.00
#
_symmetry.space_group_name_H-M   'P 1'
#
loop_
_entity.id
_entity.type
_entity.pdbx_description
1 polymer ?
#
loop_
_entity_poly.entity_id
_entity_poly.type
_entity_poly.pdbx_seq_one_letter_code
_entity_poly.pdbx_strand_id
1 'polypeptide(L)'
;MTTQPNAQPRRGGRALAPTLAVLAVLIIGFLLFSRIWTDFLWFRSVETPQVFTIRWTNTILLFAVFFVLSVAVVLINLLVARRLDADKRAKNKQQTGLFVLVSIAVGVVSGLSAINQLDTFLGWRNKTDFGRPAPFFESLDASFFVFDIPWWRFVVQQVGWIFVFGLMAAAVYYFMRANSGSIKIDPIQLQRGQMPQMQLNNPFNAKAQSHLSALAGILFLVLSAWMVLHRLSFAFSDNDALFTGVGYTDHHSRIVATTIMAAVLLVIAIAFFVNIKLRRWLIPGAGIAVALVTALIAQMIVPGLIQSLRVNPSEPVMERPYIEKQIAETRFAYGIEDTEVVDYQAKTDVSAGQLRADAVALPGIRLMDPEVIAPTFEQLQQVRGYYSFPDVLDVDRYTIDGQETDAIVAVREIDRKGLPEQNQTWNNIHTVYTHGYALVGAYGNRRQASGEPEWITRDIPPVGELDQDQARIYFGEKTDTYSIVGAPEGTEPVELDTPGGNEESGGETYTTYNGKGGVPIGNLLTRAAYAARFGDINMLLSSRVNSESQILYDRTPAERVRQIAPWLNIDQDPYPAVVDGRVVWLLDGYTTSNTFPNSQRVDLRDATSDSSSIWSSTGVAREDVNYMRNSVKAVVDAYDGTVSLYAWDEEDPILQTWNKAYPGILKNKSEISDDMLNHLRYPQDMFKVQRQVLGRYHMTDPMAWYQQSDLWVIPNDPRAKDTKEPPYFLSIKWPGEEKAVFSQTAVFVPNERENLGAYMAVVADAADEDYGKIRVLRLSDTHQVPGPNQTYNAIQTDQRVQQALLPFTTQGAAEAVYGNLLTLPLGGGLIYVEPIYTRGKTQGAYPVLRFIAVRFGDHIGIGETLQESLDMVFEGDAGVDTGEKITPSEGNAGQTEQPKVGREASKAKLQEAASAYQAADKALRDGNLGEYQKQIGIARQRMEEADKALG
;
A
#
# COMPACT_ATOMS: atom_id res chain seq x y z
N MET A 1 -85.54 17.86 -21.58
CA MET A 1 -84.99 18.86 -22.51
C MET A 1 -84.48 19.98 -21.62
N THR A 2 -83.20 20.30 -21.46
CA THR A 2 -82.10 20.50 -22.42
C THR A 2 -80.74 20.40 -21.69
N THR A 3 -79.82 19.64 -22.28
CA THR A 3 -78.33 19.77 -22.31
C THR A 3 -77.58 20.46 -21.15
N GLN A 4 -76.78 19.69 -20.41
CA GLN A 4 -75.48 20.13 -19.86
C GLN A 4 -74.32 19.48 -20.64
N PRO A 5 -73.20 20.17 -20.87
CA PRO A 5 -72.15 19.72 -21.77
C PRO A 5 -71.18 18.73 -21.12
N ASN A 6 -70.86 17.67 -21.87
CA ASN A 6 -69.76 16.75 -21.61
C ASN A 6 -68.41 17.49 -21.64
N ALA A 7 -67.72 17.54 -20.50
CA ALA A 7 -66.30 17.80 -20.46
C ALA A 7 -65.55 16.56 -20.99
N GLN A 8 -64.93 16.67 -22.16
CA GLN A 8 -64.01 15.65 -22.67
C GLN A 8 -62.72 15.65 -21.84
N PRO A 9 -62.21 14.50 -21.37
CA PRO A 9 -60.87 14.44 -20.80
C PRO A 9 -59.85 14.57 -21.93
N ARG A 10 -59.03 15.62 -21.87
CA ARG A 10 -57.92 15.87 -22.82
C ARG A 10 -56.97 14.66 -22.86
N ARG A 11 -56.88 13.99 -24.02
CA ARG A 11 -55.93 12.91 -24.36
C ARG A 11 -54.48 13.42 -24.57
N GLY A 12 -54.01 14.38 -23.76
CA GLY A 12 -52.69 15.02 -23.93
C GLY A 12 -51.51 14.32 -23.24
N GLY A 13 -51.74 13.31 -22.40
CA GLY A 13 -50.70 12.72 -21.52
C GLY A 13 -50.09 11.38 -21.95
N ARG A 14 -50.47 10.79 -23.09
CA ARG A 14 -50.06 9.41 -23.46
C ARG A 14 -48.74 9.30 -24.24
N ALA A 15 -48.21 10.41 -24.78
CA ALA A 15 -46.94 10.42 -25.51
C ALA A 15 -45.73 10.83 -24.65
N LEU A 16 -45.95 11.54 -23.54
CA LEU A 16 -44.88 11.98 -22.64
C LEU A 16 -44.16 10.81 -21.96
N ALA A 17 -44.89 9.84 -21.42
CA ALA A 17 -44.31 8.68 -20.74
C ALA A 17 -43.40 7.82 -21.64
N PRO A 18 -43.79 7.40 -22.86
CA PRO A 18 -42.90 6.64 -23.74
C PRO A 18 -41.72 7.47 -24.23
N THR A 19 -41.89 8.77 -24.50
CA THR A 19 -40.76 9.65 -24.86
C THR A 19 -39.75 9.78 -23.73
N LEU A 20 -40.21 9.98 -22.49
CA LEU A 20 -39.33 10.03 -21.31
C LEU A 20 -38.62 8.68 -21.09
N ALA A 21 -39.29 7.55 -21.32
CA ALA A 21 -38.68 6.23 -21.20
C ALA A 21 -37.58 6.00 -22.25
N VAL A 22 -37.83 6.37 -23.52
CA VAL A 22 -36.81 6.28 -24.57
C VAL A 22 -35.63 7.20 -24.28
N LEU A 23 -35.90 8.43 -23.83
CA LEU A 23 -34.85 9.37 -23.43
C LEU A 23 -34.02 8.82 -22.27
N ALA A 24 -34.65 8.25 -21.25
CA ALA A 24 -33.95 7.63 -20.12
C ALA A 24 -33.06 6.46 -20.60
N VAL A 25 -33.53 5.60 -21.50
CA VAL A 25 -32.73 4.51 -22.07
C VAL A 25 -31.55 5.04 -22.87
N LEU A 26 -31.74 6.09 -23.66
CA LEU A 26 -30.65 6.72 -24.42
C LEU A 26 -29.63 7.39 -23.51
N ILE A 27 -30.06 8.07 -22.45
CA ILE A 27 -29.18 8.68 -21.45
C ILE A 27 -28.38 7.60 -20.74
N ILE A 28 -29.04 6.57 -20.20
CA ILE A 28 -28.37 5.45 -19.53
C ILE A 28 -27.39 4.76 -20.50
N GLY A 29 -27.82 4.51 -21.74
CA GLY A 29 -26.97 3.92 -22.78
C GLY A 29 -25.76 4.78 -23.09
N PHE A 30 -25.91 6.10 -23.18
CA PHE A 30 -24.82 7.03 -23.41
C PHE A 30 -23.87 7.13 -22.20
N LEU A 31 -24.38 7.11 -20.96
CA LEU A 31 -23.55 7.09 -19.75
C LEU A 31 -22.71 5.82 -19.67
N LEU A 32 -23.30 4.66 -19.97
CA LEU A 32 -22.58 3.38 -20.03
C LEU A 32 -21.54 3.38 -21.15
N PHE A 33 -21.91 3.84 -22.35
CA PHE A 33 -20.99 3.98 -23.47
C PHE A 33 -19.82 4.90 -23.11
N SER A 34 -20.10 6.06 -22.51
CA SER A 34 -19.09 7.04 -22.13
C SER A 34 -18.06 6.45 -21.18
N ARG A 35 -18.50 5.67 -20.17
CA ARG A 35 -17.59 5.00 -19.24
C ARG A 35 -16.68 3.99 -19.94
N ILE A 36 -17.26 3.05 -20.69
CA ILE A 36 -16.51 2.00 -21.40
C ILE A 36 -15.55 2.60 -22.43
N TRP A 37 -16.01 3.61 -23.17
CA TRP A 37 -15.24 4.25 -24.22
C TRP A 37 -14.07 5.07 -23.66
N THR A 38 -14.30 5.84 -22.60
CA THR A 38 -13.23 6.64 -21.96
C THR A 38 -12.20 5.74 -21.28
N ASP A 39 -12.62 4.64 -20.63
CA ASP A 39 -11.70 3.64 -20.09
C ASP A 39 -10.81 3.04 -21.20
N PHE A 40 -11.41 2.65 -22.33
CA PHE A 40 -10.64 2.13 -23.47
C PHE A 40 -9.61 3.15 -24.00
N LEU A 41 -10.01 4.42 -24.12
CA LEU A 41 -9.11 5.48 -24.57
C LEU A 41 -7.95 5.71 -23.60
N TRP A 42 -8.19 5.58 -22.30
CA TRP A 42 -7.14 5.67 -21.28
C TRP A 42 -6.10 4.56 -21.43
N PHE A 43 -6.54 3.30 -21.50
CA PHE A 43 -5.62 2.17 -21.69
C PHE A 43 -4.83 2.29 -23.01
N ARG A 44 -5.43 2.89 -24.03
CA ARG A 44 -4.73 3.20 -25.27
C ARG A 44 -3.68 4.32 -25.10
N SER A 45 -3.96 5.35 -24.29
CA SER A 45 -3.00 6.44 -24.05
C SER A 45 -1.80 6.03 -23.22
N VAL A 46 -1.93 4.97 -22.40
CA VAL A 46 -0.81 4.38 -21.63
C VAL A 46 -0.21 3.14 -22.30
N GLU A 47 -0.43 2.98 -23.61
CA GLU A 47 0.15 1.89 -24.42
C GLU A 47 -0.17 0.46 -23.95
N THR A 48 -1.26 0.27 -23.18
CA THR A 48 -1.71 -1.05 -22.68
C THR A 48 -3.16 -1.42 -23.06
N PRO A 49 -3.63 -1.20 -24.30
CA PRO A 49 -4.99 -1.55 -24.72
C PRO A 49 -5.33 -3.04 -24.58
N GLN A 50 -4.31 -3.91 -24.53
CA GLN A 50 -4.45 -5.34 -24.28
C GLN A 50 -5.05 -5.64 -22.90
N VAL A 51 -4.72 -4.88 -21.84
CA VAL A 51 -5.28 -5.10 -20.49
C VAL A 51 -6.79 -4.94 -20.52
N PHE A 52 -7.25 -3.82 -21.07
CA PHE A 52 -8.68 -3.55 -21.27
C PHE A 52 -9.35 -4.67 -22.05
N THR A 53 -8.77 -5.02 -23.21
CA THR A 53 -9.35 -6.03 -24.10
C THR A 53 -9.45 -7.40 -23.43
N ILE A 54 -8.39 -7.85 -22.75
CA ILE A 54 -8.36 -9.13 -22.04
C ILE A 54 -9.38 -9.13 -20.90
N ARG A 55 -9.40 -8.09 -20.04
CA ARG A 55 -10.34 -8.02 -18.92
C ARG A 55 -11.79 -7.96 -19.39
N TRP A 56 -12.11 -7.12 -20.36
CA TRP A 56 -13.49 -6.98 -20.86
C TRP A 56 -13.99 -8.21 -21.58
N THR A 57 -13.18 -8.79 -22.48
CA THR A 57 -13.60 -9.98 -23.24
C THR A 57 -13.83 -11.17 -22.32
N ASN A 58 -12.96 -11.40 -21.33
CA ASN A 58 -13.12 -12.47 -20.35
C ASN A 58 -14.26 -12.17 -19.36
N THR A 59 -14.50 -10.92 -18.99
CA THR A 59 -15.67 -10.51 -18.19
C THR A 59 -16.98 -10.86 -18.91
N ILE A 60 -17.10 -10.49 -20.19
CA ILE A 60 -18.28 -10.80 -21.02
C ILE A 60 -18.41 -12.32 -21.19
N LEU A 61 -17.30 -13.03 -21.42
CA LEU A 61 -17.28 -14.48 -21.55
C LEU A 61 -17.78 -15.17 -20.28
N LEU A 62 -17.23 -14.82 -19.10
CA LEU A 62 -17.63 -15.38 -17.81
C LEU A 62 -19.10 -15.10 -17.52
N PHE A 63 -19.54 -13.85 -17.70
CA PHE A 63 -20.94 -13.49 -17.54
C PHE A 63 -21.82 -14.34 -18.46
N ALA A 64 -21.51 -14.41 -19.76
CA ALA A 64 -22.30 -15.13 -20.75
C ALA A 64 -22.36 -16.62 -20.47
N VAL A 65 -21.23 -17.27 -20.15
CA VAL A 65 -21.16 -18.71 -19.88
C VAL A 65 -22.03 -19.07 -18.66
N PHE A 66 -21.84 -18.39 -17.53
CA PHE A 66 -22.59 -18.69 -16.31
C PHE A 66 -24.05 -18.24 -16.39
N PHE A 67 -24.34 -17.14 -17.09
CA PHE A 67 -25.72 -16.71 -17.40
C PHE A 67 -26.45 -17.78 -18.23
N VAL A 68 -25.89 -18.18 -19.38
CA VAL A 68 -26.51 -19.15 -20.28
C VAL A 68 -26.66 -20.51 -19.61
N LEU A 69 -25.63 -20.97 -18.90
CA LEU A 69 -25.67 -22.24 -18.16
C LEU A 69 -26.81 -22.22 -17.13
N SER A 70 -26.91 -21.16 -16.32
CA SER A 70 -27.93 -21.04 -15.27
C SER A 70 -29.34 -20.93 -15.86
N VAL A 71 -29.53 -20.08 -16.88
CA VAL A 71 -30.81 -19.96 -17.58
C VAL A 71 -31.22 -21.30 -18.17
N ALA A 72 -30.31 -21.99 -18.86
CA ALA A 72 -30.59 -23.28 -19.47
C ALA A 72 -31.00 -24.31 -18.42
N VAL A 73 -30.23 -24.47 -17.34
CA VAL A 73 -30.51 -25.46 -16.29
C VAL A 73 -31.84 -25.17 -15.59
N VAL A 74 -32.08 -23.93 -15.15
CA VAL A 74 -33.31 -23.56 -14.42
C VAL A 74 -34.54 -23.61 -15.33
N LEU A 75 -34.43 -23.13 -16.58
CA LEU A 75 -35.54 -23.15 -17.52
C LEU A 75 -35.91 -24.57 -17.92
N ILE A 76 -34.92 -25.40 -18.29
CA ILE A 76 -35.15 -26.81 -18.62
C ILE A 76 -35.81 -27.52 -17.44
N ASN A 77 -35.31 -27.29 -16.23
CA ASN A 77 -35.87 -27.85 -15.01
C ASN A 77 -37.36 -27.45 -14.82
N LEU A 78 -37.71 -26.17 -14.94
CA LEU A 78 -39.11 -25.71 -14.83
C LEU A 78 -40.02 -26.23 -15.96
N LEU A 79 -39.49 -26.34 -17.18
CA LEU A 79 -40.21 -26.92 -18.32
C LEU A 79 -40.48 -28.42 -18.14
N VAL A 80 -39.49 -29.16 -17.62
CA VAL A 80 -39.65 -30.57 -17.23
C VAL A 80 -40.68 -30.68 -16.10
N ALA A 81 -40.62 -29.79 -15.10
CA ALA A 81 -41.56 -29.79 -13.99
C ALA A 81 -43.01 -29.65 -14.48
N ARG A 82 -43.25 -28.70 -15.39
CA ARG A 82 -44.53 -28.50 -16.06
C ARG A 82 -44.95 -29.68 -16.92
N ARG A 83 -44.04 -30.31 -17.66
CA ARG A 83 -44.35 -31.47 -18.52
C ARG A 83 -44.76 -32.70 -17.72
N LEU A 84 -44.13 -32.89 -16.55
CA LEU A 84 -44.38 -34.02 -15.67
C LEU A 84 -45.68 -33.89 -14.86
N ASP A 85 -46.30 -32.73 -14.93
CA ASP A 85 -47.50 -32.44 -14.18
C ASP A 85 -48.78 -32.88 -14.91
N ALA A 86 -49.74 -33.43 -14.16
CA ALA A 86 -50.82 -34.26 -14.72
C ALA A 86 -52.01 -33.45 -15.26
N ASP A 87 -52.19 -32.20 -14.84
CA ASP A 87 -53.36 -31.40 -15.22
C ASP A 87 -53.16 -30.74 -16.61
N LYS A 88 -53.88 -31.23 -17.62
CA LYS A 88 -53.74 -30.77 -19.03
C LYS A 88 -54.44 -29.43 -19.31
N ARG A 89 -55.14 -28.83 -18.33
CA ARG A 89 -56.12 -27.74 -18.56
C ARG A 89 -55.59 -26.31 -18.57
N ALA A 90 -54.31 -26.04 -18.29
CA ALA A 90 -53.80 -24.67 -18.32
C ALA A 90 -52.48 -24.55 -19.12
N LYS A 91 -52.57 -24.49 -20.46
CA LYS A 91 -51.49 -23.91 -21.28
C LYS A 91 -51.55 -22.38 -21.13
N ASN A 92 -51.15 -21.85 -19.97
CA ASN A 92 -51.17 -20.41 -19.75
C ASN A 92 -49.85 -19.78 -20.27
N LYS A 93 -49.92 -18.91 -21.28
CA LYS A 93 -48.76 -18.18 -21.83
C LYS A 93 -48.05 -17.34 -20.75
N GLN A 94 -48.81 -16.88 -19.76
CA GLN A 94 -48.31 -16.12 -18.61
C GLN A 94 -47.34 -16.93 -17.72
N GLN A 95 -47.51 -18.25 -17.61
CA GLN A 95 -46.62 -19.12 -16.81
C GLN A 95 -45.27 -19.35 -17.49
N THR A 96 -45.26 -19.54 -18.82
CA THR A 96 -43.99 -19.64 -19.56
C THR A 96 -43.19 -18.35 -19.43
N GLY A 97 -43.87 -17.19 -19.46
CA GLY A 97 -43.24 -15.89 -19.22
C GLY A 97 -42.59 -15.79 -17.84
N LEU A 98 -43.27 -16.26 -16.80
CA LEU A 98 -42.72 -16.29 -15.43
C LEU A 98 -41.49 -17.22 -15.32
N PHE A 99 -41.51 -18.41 -15.93
CA PHE A 99 -40.35 -19.32 -15.91
C PHE A 99 -39.13 -18.72 -16.59
N VAL A 100 -39.33 -18.07 -17.74
CA VAL A 100 -38.27 -17.36 -18.44
C VAL A 100 -37.73 -16.22 -17.56
N LEU A 101 -38.61 -15.43 -16.94
CA LEU A 101 -38.21 -14.34 -16.05
C LEU A 101 -37.40 -14.84 -14.85
N VAL A 102 -37.85 -15.88 -14.15
CA VAL A 102 -37.13 -16.48 -13.02
C VAL A 102 -35.77 -17.03 -13.47
N SER A 103 -35.71 -17.71 -14.62
CA SER A 103 -34.47 -18.27 -15.14
C SER A 103 -33.47 -17.18 -15.52
N ILE A 104 -33.94 -16.09 -16.15
CA ILE A 104 -33.13 -14.91 -16.46
C ILE A 104 -32.63 -14.26 -15.17
N ALA A 105 -33.49 -14.10 -14.15
CA ALA A 105 -33.08 -13.51 -12.88
C ALA A 105 -31.96 -14.31 -12.20
N VAL A 106 -32.09 -15.63 -12.12
CA VAL A 106 -31.01 -16.52 -11.60
C VAL A 106 -29.78 -16.46 -12.49
N GLY A 107 -29.96 -16.39 -13.81
CA GLY A 107 -28.88 -16.22 -14.79
C GLY A 107 -28.08 -14.94 -14.58
N VAL A 108 -28.75 -13.79 -14.38
CA VAL A 108 -28.10 -12.51 -14.13
C VAL A 108 -27.28 -12.57 -12.85
N VAL A 109 -27.85 -13.11 -11.76
CA VAL A 109 -27.13 -13.26 -10.49
C VAL A 109 -25.89 -14.14 -10.64
N SER A 110 -26.01 -15.28 -11.32
CA SER A 110 -24.89 -16.19 -11.58
C SER A 110 -23.82 -15.56 -12.47
N GLY A 111 -24.22 -14.89 -13.55
CA GLY A 111 -23.31 -14.16 -14.44
C GLY A 111 -22.56 -13.05 -13.72
N LEU A 112 -23.26 -12.22 -12.94
CA LEU A 112 -22.63 -11.16 -12.14
C LEU A 112 -21.66 -11.72 -11.09
N SER A 113 -22.02 -12.84 -10.44
CA SER A 113 -21.13 -13.50 -9.50
C SER A 113 -19.84 -14.03 -10.15
N ALA A 114 -19.88 -14.39 -11.43
CA ALA A 114 -18.71 -14.89 -12.17
C ALA A 114 -17.74 -13.78 -12.59
N ILE A 115 -18.22 -12.55 -12.80
CA ILE A 115 -17.36 -11.40 -13.13
C ILE A 115 -16.35 -11.15 -12.00
N ASN A 116 -16.76 -11.31 -10.74
CA ASN A 116 -15.90 -11.14 -9.56
C ASN A 116 -14.80 -12.19 -9.43
N GLN A 117 -14.74 -13.18 -10.33
CA GLN A 117 -13.72 -14.24 -10.35
C GLN A 117 -12.81 -14.15 -11.58
N LEU A 118 -12.78 -12.99 -12.24
CA LEU A 118 -11.95 -12.76 -13.42
C LEU A 118 -10.48 -13.09 -13.16
N ASP A 119 -9.91 -12.55 -12.08
CA ASP A 119 -8.48 -12.75 -11.78
C ASP A 119 -8.20 -14.22 -11.39
N THR A 120 -9.09 -14.86 -10.64
CA THR A 120 -9.05 -16.31 -10.36
C THR A 120 -9.06 -17.14 -11.65
N PHE A 121 -9.92 -16.79 -12.62
CA PHE A 121 -10.01 -17.48 -13.90
C PHE A 121 -8.77 -17.28 -14.76
N LEU A 122 -8.24 -16.05 -14.84
CA LEU A 122 -7.04 -15.73 -15.60
C LEU A 122 -5.81 -16.42 -15.01
N GLY A 123 -5.67 -16.43 -13.68
CA GLY A 123 -4.61 -17.16 -12.99
C GLY A 123 -4.70 -18.67 -13.25
N TRP A 124 -5.89 -19.27 -13.10
CA TRP A 124 -6.11 -20.69 -13.41
C TRP A 124 -5.76 -21.06 -14.85
N ARG A 125 -6.16 -20.23 -15.83
CA ARG A 125 -5.97 -20.52 -17.25
C ARG A 125 -4.51 -20.37 -17.71
N ASN A 126 -3.73 -19.50 -17.06
CA ASN A 126 -2.36 -19.17 -17.45
C ASN A 126 -1.30 -19.66 -16.44
N LYS A 127 -1.68 -20.50 -15.49
CA LYS A 127 -0.86 -20.93 -14.35
C LYS A 127 0.53 -21.41 -14.73
N THR A 128 1.44 -21.25 -13.78
CA THR A 128 2.81 -21.75 -13.83
C THR A 128 3.11 -22.57 -12.58
N ASP A 129 3.84 -23.67 -12.74
CA ASP A 129 4.19 -24.55 -11.63
C ASP A 129 5.30 -23.92 -10.78
N PHE A 130 5.22 -24.11 -9.46
CA PHE A 130 6.24 -23.67 -8.52
C PHE A 130 7.44 -24.63 -8.49
N GLY A 131 7.28 -25.85 -9.00
CA GLY A 131 8.29 -26.90 -8.84
C GLY A 131 8.42 -27.36 -7.39
N ARG A 132 7.39 -27.10 -6.57
CA ARG A 132 7.41 -27.31 -5.12
C ARG A 132 6.15 -28.09 -4.71
N PRO A 133 6.27 -29.39 -4.38
CA PRO A 133 5.15 -30.20 -3.91
C PRO A 133 4.55 -29.66 -2.60
N ALA A 134 3.23 -29.64 -2.50
CA ALA A 134 2.54 -29.22 -1.29
C ALA A 134 2.72 -30.25 -0.15
N PRO A 135 3.11 -29.85 1.08
CA PRO A 135 3.17 -30.76 2.21
C PRO A 135 1.83 -31.48 2.43
N PHE A 136 1.90 -32.78 2.77
CA PHE A 136 0.73 -33.66 2.98
C PHE A 136 -0.15 -33.94 1.74
N PHE A 137 0.17 -33.30 0.61
CA PHE A 137 -0.48 -33.51 -0.69
C PHE A 137 0.57 -33.63 -1.80
N GLU A 138 1.65 -34.38 -1.55
CA GLU A 138 2.90 -34.41 -2.36
C GLU A 138 2.72 -34.71 -3.86
N SER A 139 1.59 -35.27 -4.28
CA SER A 139 1.27 -35.45 -5.70
C SER A 139 0.86 -34.16 -6.41
N LEU A 140 0.69 -33.05 -5.69
CA LEU A 140 0.21 -31.77 -6.18
C LEU A 140 1.27 -30.69 -5.93
N ASP A 141 1.58 -29.91 -6.96
CA ASP A 141 2.41 -28.72 -6.85
C ASP A 141 1.67 -27.60 -6.10
N ALA A 142 2.41 -26.67 -5.48
CA ALA A 142 1.83 -25.48 -4.84
C ALA A 142 0.96 -24.66 -5.80
N SER A 143 1.24 -24.67 -7.12
CA SER A 143 0.43 -24.02 -8.16
C SER A 143 -1.02 -24.51 -8.17
N PHE A 144 -1.26 -25.77 -7.79
CA PHE A 144 -2.61 -26.31 -7.70
C PHE A 144 -3.42 -25.61 -6.61
N PHE A 145 -2.79 -25.29 -5.49
CA PHE A 145 -3.44 -24.61 -4.38
C PHE A 145 -3.64 -23.12 -4.66
N VAL A 146 -2.64 -22.48 -5.28
CA VAL A 146 -2.68 -21.05 -5.61
C VAL A 146 -3.66 -20.74 -6.74
N PHE A 147 -3.74 -21.57 -7.79
CA PHE A 147 -4.51 -21.26 -8.99
C PHE A 147 -5.72 -22.18 -9.25
N ASP A 148 -5.58 -23.51 -9.09
CA ASP A 148 -6.67 -24.44 -9.43
C ASP A 148 -7.77 -24.49 -8.38
N ILE A 149 -7.42 -24.57 -7.09
CA ILE A 149 -8.39 -24.72 -6.01
C ILE A 149 -9.40 -23.57 -5.97
N PRO A 150 -9.00 -22.28 -5.99
CA PRO A 150 -9.94 -21.17 -5.95
C PRO A 150 -10.96 -21.22 -7.10
N TRP A 151 -10.50 -21.52 -8.31
CA TRP A 151 -11.35 -21.62 -9.49
C TRP A 151 -12.35 -22.79 -9.39
N TRP A 152 -11.88 -24.00 -9.08
CA TRP A 152 -12.76 -25.17 -9.01
C TRP A 152 -13.76 -25.09 -7.86
N ARG A 153 -13.37 -24.50 -6.73
CA ARG A 153 -14.31 -24.24 -5.62
C ARG A 153 -15.41 -23.30 -6.06
N PHE A 154 -15.08 -22.22 -6.77
CA PHE A 154 -16.06 -21.31 -7.35
C PHE A 154 -17.00 -22.04 -8.32
N VAL A 155 -16.46 -22.80 -9.29
CA VAL A 155 -17.27 -23.52 -10.29
C VAL A 155 -18.25 -24.49 -9.62
N VAL A 156 -17.77 -25.33 -8.70
CA VAL A 156 -18.60 -26.30 -7.98
C VAL A 156 -19.66 -25.60 -7.13
N GLN A 157 -19.30 -24.50 -6.46
CA GLN A 157 -20.24 -23.70 -5.69
C GLN A 157 -21.33 -23.07 -6.57
N GLN A 158 -20.97 -22.51 -7.74
CA GLN A 158 -21.93 -21.96 -8.69
C GLN A 158 -22.89 -23.03 -9.21
N VAL A 159 -22.36 -24.18 -9.64
CA VAL A 159 -23.19 -25.31 -10.05
C VAL A 159 -24.14 -25.72 -8.93
N GLY A 160 -23.65 -25.78 -7.68
CA GLY A 160 -24.45 -26.03 -6.49
C GLY A 160 -25.63 -25.06 -6.35
N TRP A 161 -25.36 -23.75 -6.40
CA TRP A 161 -26.40 -22.72 -6.31
C TRP A 161 -27.43 -22.78 -7.43
N ILE A 162 -27.00 -23.03 -8.67
CA ILE A 162 -27.91 -23.21 -9.82
C ILE A 162 -28.89 -24.35 -9.54
N PHE A 163 -28.41 -25.49 -9.03
CA PHE A 163 -29.27 -26.62 -8.68
C PHE A 163 -30.11 -26.37 -7.43
N VAL A 164 -29.63 -25.62 -6.43
CA VAL A 164 -30.43 -25.18 -5.28
C VAL A 164 -31.61 -24.31 -5.72
N PHE A 165 -31.35 -23.25 -6.51
CA PHE A 165 -32.42 -22.39 -7.04
C PHE A 165 -33.36 -23.16 -7.96
N GLY A 166 -32.83 -24.05 -8.80
CA GLY A 166 -33.64 -24.95 -9.62
C GLY A 166 -34.55 -25.84 -8.78
N LEU A 167 -34.01 -26.51 -7.76
CA LEU A 167 -34.77 -27.38 -6.87
C LEU A 167 -35.87 -26.59 -6.13
N MET A 168 -35.54 -25.42 -5.59
CA MET A 168 -36.53 -24.55 -4.93
C MET A 168 -37.62 -24.09 -5.90
N ALA A 169 -37.26 -23.62 -7.10
CA ALA A 169 -38.23 -23.17 -8.09
C ALA A 169 -39.17 -24.31 -8.54
N ALA A 170 -38.64 -25.52 -8.74
CA ALA A 170 -39.44 -26.70 -9.05
C ALA A 170 -40.34 -27.12 -7.86
N ALA A 171 -39.83 -27.09 -6.63
CA ALA A 171 -40.59 -27.41 -5.44
C ALA A 171 -41.74 -26.42 -5.20
N VAL A 172 -41.48 -25.12 -5.31
CA VAL A 172 -42.50 -24.06 -5.23
C VAL A 172 -43.55 -24.23 -6.32
N TYR A 173 -43.13 -24.51 -7.56
CA TYR A 173 -44.06 -24.77 -8.66
C TYR A 173 -45.02 -25.92 -8.34
N TYR A 174 -44.49 -27.07 -7.88
CA TYR A 174 -45.32 -28.21 -7.53
C TYR A 174 -46.20 -27.94 -6.31
N PHE A 175 -45.69 -27.21 -5.30
CA PHE A 175 -46.45 -26.86 -4.11
C PHE A 175 -47.63 -25.92 -4.43
N MET A 176 -47.40 -24.87 -5.21
CA MET A 176 -48.46 -23.96 -5.65
C MET A 176 -49.57 -24.71 -6.40
N ARG A 177 -49.21 -25.69 -7.22
CA ARG A 177 -50.20 -26.48 -7.95
C ARG A 177 -50.91 -27.52 -7.08
N ALA A 178 -50.19 -28.15 -6.15
CA ALA A 178 -50.79 -29.06 -5.17
C ALA A 178 -51.86 -28.34 -4.33
N ASN A 179 -51.59 -27.11 -3.89
CA ASN A 179 -52.53 -26.30 -3.11
C ASN A 179 -53.66 -25.67 -3.95
N SER A 180 -53.57 -25.69 -5.28
CA SER A 180 -54.66 -25.25 -6.16
C SER A 180 -55.81 -26.26 -6.22
N GLY A 181 -55.60 -27.50 -5.72
CA GLY A 181 -56.64 -28.49 -5.49
C GLY A 181 -56.68 -28.86 -4.01
N SER A 182 -57.51 -28.14 -3.23
CA SER A 182 -57.96 -28.46 -1.86
C SER A 182 -57.15 -29.48 -1.06
N ILE A 183 -56.54 -29.08 0.06
CA ILE A 183 -56.18 -30.00 1.14
C ILE A 183 -57.41 -30.87 1.41
N LYS A 184 -57.40 -32.13 0.97
CA LYS A 184 -58.39 -33.10 1.41
C LYS A 184 -58.03 -33.44 2.84
N ILE A 185 -58.54 -32.64 3.77
CA ILE A 185 -58.83 -33.14 5.10
C ILE A 185 -59.99 -34.09 4.87
N ASP A 186 -59.73 -35.39 4.74
CA ASP A 186 -60.81 -36.37 4.83
C ASP A 186 -61.49 -36.12 6.19
N PRO A 187 -62.78 -35.76 6.25
CA PRO A 187 -63.48 -35.69 7.52
C PRO A 187 -63.54 -37.12 8.04
N ILE A 188 -62.67 -37.41 9.01
CA ILE A 188 -62.66 -38.69 9.72
C ILE A 188 -64.06 -38.88 10.29
N GLN A 189 -64.82 -39.86 9.76
CA GLN A 189 -65.99 -40.37 10.44
C GLN A 189 -65.48 -41.00 11.75
N LEU A 190 -65.67 -40.28 12.86
CA LEU A 190 -65.37 -40.77 14.20
C LEU A 190 -66.28 -41.95 14.52
N GLN A 191 -65.80 -43.18 14.32
CA GLN A 191 -66.31 -44.34 15.02
C GLN A 191 -65.72 -44.36 16.45
N ARG A 192 -66.60 -44.54 17.44
CA ARG A 192 -66.27 -44.55 18.87
C ARG A 192 -65.23 -45.66 19.16
N GLY A 193 -64.00 -45.29 19.53
CA GLY A 193 -62.99 -46.22 20.06
C GLY A 193 -61.65 -46.33 19.33
N GLN A 194 -61.36 -45.54 18.29
CA GLN A 194 -60.05 -45.55 17.61
C GLN A 194 -59.23 -44.27 17.89
N MET A 195 -57.92 -44.45 18.13
CA MET A 195 -56.95 -43.35 18.29
C MET A 195 -56.77 -42.62 16.95
N PRO A 196 -56.72 -41.28 16.93
CA PRO A 196 -56.55 -40.52 15.70
C PRO A 196 -55.18 -40.80 15.07
N GLN A 197 -55.15 -41.36 13.85
CA GLN A 197 -53.95 -41.42 13.02
C GLN A 197 -53.90 -40.16 12.15
N MET A 198 -52.90 -39.29 12.38
CA MET A 198 -52.58 -38.20 11.46
C MET A 198 -51.93 -38.79 10.20
N GLN A 199 -52.70 -38.94 9.11
CA GLN A 199 -52.12 -39.26 7.81
C GLN A 199 -51.57 -37.97 7.18
N LEU A 200 -50.25 -37.80 7.21
CA LEU A 200 -49.56 -36.79 6.40
C LEU A 200 -49.66 -37.21 4.92
N ASN A 201 -50.69 -36.77 4.22
CA ASN A 201 -50.77 -36.99 2.77
C ASN A 201 -49.68 -36.16 2.07
N ASN A 202 -48.79 -36.82 1.33
CA ASN A 202 -47.72 -36.17 0.59
C ASN A 202 -48.31 -35.24 -0.50
N PRO A 203 -48.01 -33.93 -0.49
CA PRO A 203 -48.58 -32.97 -1.43
C PRO A 203 -48.09 -33.16 -2.88
N PHE A 204 -47.04 -33.96 -3.11
CA PHE A 204 -46.42 -34.13 -4.42
C PHE A 204 -46.86 -35.41 -5.14
N ASN A 205 -47.26 -35.30 -6.41
CA ASN A 205 -47.58 -36.46 -7.25
C ASN A 205 -46.33 -37.33 -7.54
N ALA A 206 -46.53 -38.59 -7.97
CA ALA A 206 -45.44 -39.54 -8.20
C ALA A 206 -44.36 -39.07 -9.18
N LYS A 207 -44.71 -38.25 -10.18
CA LYS A 207 -43.77 -37.70 -11.17
C LYS A 207 -42.98 -36.51 -10.61
N ALA A 208 -43.62 -35.67 -9.81
CA ALA A 208 -42.98 -34.58 -9.06
C ALA A 208 -41.97 -35.14 -8.07
N GLN A 209 -42.31 -36.22 -7.36
CA GLN A 209 -41.38 -36.89 -6.45
C GLN A 209 -40.14 -37.43 -7.18
N SER A 210 -40.31 -38.04 -8.36
CA SER A 210 -39.17 -38.52 -9.15
C SER A 210 -38.29 -37.37 -9.67
N HIS A 211 -38.88 -36.25 -10.06
CA HIS A 211 -38.15 -35.09 -10.56
C HIS A 211 -37.35 -34.39 -9.45
N LEU A 212 -38.00 -34.11 -8.31
CA LEU A 212 -37.34 -33.54 -7.13
C LEU A 212 -36.24 -34.45 -6.59
N SER A 213 -36.44 -35.77 -6.63
CA SER A 213 -35.39 -36.73 -6.26
C SER A 213 -34.20 -36.69 -7.21
N ALA A 214 -34.40 -36.53 -8.52
CA ALA A 214 -33.30 -36.40 -9.48
C ALA A 214 -32.48 -35.13 -9.24
N LEU A 215 -33.15 -33.98 -9.02
CA LEU A 215 -32.47 -32.71 -8.70
C LEU A 215 -31.71 -32.80 -7.38
N ALA A 216 -32.31 -33.38 -6.35
CA ALA A 216 -31.65 -33.60 -5.07
C ALA A 216 -30.43 -34.53 -5.24
N GLY A 217 -30.55 -35.61 -6.01
CA GLY A 217 -29.43 -36.52 -6.31
C GLY A 217 -28.24 -35.78 -6.94
N ILE A 218 -28.49 -34.93 -7.95
CA ILE A 218 -27.45 -34.10 -8.57
C ILE A 218 -26.85 -33.13 -7.54
N LEU A 219 -27.67 -32.46 -6.73
CA LEU A 219 -27.19 -31.55 -5.69
C LEU A 219 -26.27 -32.27 -4.69
N PHE A 220 -26.63 -33.48 -4.25
CA PHE A 220 -25.77 -34.29 -3.36
C PHE A 220 -24.49 -34.76 -4.05
N LEU A 221 -24.48 -35.02 -5.36
CA LEU A 221 -23.23 -35.25 -6.11
C LEU A 221 -22.34 -34.01 -6.10
N VAL A 222 -22.91 -32.82 -6.33
CA VAL A 222 -22.17 -31.55 -6.30
C VAL A 222 -21.61 -31.29 -4.91
N LEU A 223 -22.39 -31.54 -3.84
CA LEU A 223 -21.92 -31.45 -2.45
C LEU A 223 -20.79 -32.46 -2.16
N SER A 224 -20.88 -33.68 -2.71
CA SER A 224 -19.80 -34.67 -2.61
C SER A 224 -18.52 -34.15 -3.28
N ALA A 225 -18.61 -33.58 -4.48
CA ALA A 225 -17.45 -33.00 -5.17
C ALA A 225 -16.88 -31.80 -4.41
N TRP A 226 -17.75 -30.97 -3.83
CA TRP A 226 -17.34 -29.84 -2.97
C TRP A 226 -16.54 -30.33 -1.76
N MET A 227 -16.96 -31.41 -1.10
CA MET A 227 -16.21 -31.98 0.03
C MET A 227 -14.81 -32.47 -0.37
N VAL A 228 -14.66 -33.04 -1.57
CA VAL A 228 -13.34 -33.44 -2.10
C VAL A 228 -12.42 -32.23 -2.24
N LEU A 229 -12.93 -31.11 -2.77
CA LEU A 229 -12.14 -29.87 -2.87
C LEU A 229 -11.89 -29.24 -1.50
N HIS A 230 -12.87 -29.27 -0.60
CA HIS A 230 -12.75 -28.72 0.75
C HIS A 230 -11.66 -29.44 1.57
N ARG A 231 -11.45 -30.74 1.34
CA ARG A 231 -10.32 -31.48 1.92
C ARG A 231 -8.96 -30.83 1.63
N LEU A 232 -8.79 -30.22 0.46
CA LEU A 232 -7.52 -29.62 0.07
C LEU A 232 -7.32 -28.24 0.72
N SER A 233 -8.41 -27.60 1.18
CA SER A 233 -8.28 -26.29 1.85
C SER A 233 -7.64 -26.35 3.23
N PHE A 234 -7.48 -27.54 3.82
CA PHE A 234 -6.73 -27.69 5.07
C PHE A 234 -5.26 -27.27 4.92
N ALA A 235 -4.70 -27.29 3.70
CA ALA A 235 -3.36 -26.78 3.44
C ALA A 235 -3.19 -25.28 3.69
N PHE A 236 -4.26 -24.49 3.73
CA PHE A 236 -4.17 -23.03 3.88
C PHE A 236 -5.25 -22.48 4.84
N SER A 237 -5.68 -23.30 5.80
CA SER A 237 -6.71 -22.93 6.78
C SER A 237 -6.14 -22.74 8.18
N ASP A 238 -6.74 -21.85 8.96
CA ASP A 238 -6.39 -21.59 10.37
C ASP A 238 -7.20 -22.49 11.33
N ASN A 239 -7.20 -23.80 11.06
CA ASN A 239 -7.93 -24.79 11.88
C ASN A 239 -7.14 -25.27 13.11
N ASP A 240 -5.83 -25.03 13.10
CA ASP A 240 -4.90 -25.25 14.20
C ASP A 240 -4.67 -23.91 14.94
N ALA A 241 -4.49 -23.97 16.26
CA ALA A 241 -4.21 -22.79 17.06
C ALA A 241 -2.75 -22.31 16.92
N LEU A 242 -1.83 -23.19 16.48
CA LEU A 242 -0.40 -22.91 16.43
C LEU A 242 0.01 -22.17 15.16
N PHE A 243 -0.57 -22.52 14.00
CA PHE A 243 -0.18 -22.03 12.67
C PHE A 243 -1.27 -22.26 11.59
N THR A 244 -1.12 -21.58 10.45
CA THR A 244 -1.95 -21.79 9.24
C THR A 244 -1.51 -23.02 8.45
N GLY A 245 -2.40 -23.99 8.24
CA GLY A 245 -2.12 -25.17 7.42
C GLY A 245 -2.53 -26.47 8.09
N VAL A 246 -1.90 -27.58 7.67
CA VAL A 246 -2.21 -28.93 8.19
C VAL A 246 -1.42 -29.19 9.47
N GLY A 247 -2.11 -29.31 10.60
CA GLY A 247 -1.59 -29.88 11.86
C GLY A 247 -1.88 -31.37 12.03
N TYR A 248 -1.48 -31.97 13.16
CA TYR A 248 -1.64 -33.40 13.44
C TYR A 248 -3.10 -33.85 13.38
N THR A 249 -3.98 -33.12 14.07
CA THR A 249 -5.41 -33.43 14.14
C THR A 249 -6.08 -33.30 12.77
N ASP A 250 -5.62 -32.36 11.94
CA ASP A 250 -6.15 -32.17 10.60
C ASP A 250 -5.80 -33.34 9.69
N HIS A 251 -4.53 -33.76 9.70
CA HIS A 251 -4.03 -34.87 8.90
C HIS A 251 -4.69 -36.21 9.26
N HIS A 252 -4.83 -36.51 10.56
CA HIS A 252 -5.33 -37.81 11.00
C HIS A 252 -6.85 -37.88 11.19
N SER A 253 -7.51 -36.73 11.37
CA SER A 253 -8.95 -36.68 11.64
C SER A 253 -9.72 -35.88 10.61
N ARG A 254 -9.47 -34.58 10.46
CA ARG A 254 -10.37 -33.71 9.67
C ARG A 254 -10.35 -34.03 8.18
N ILE A 255 -9.17 -34.25 7.61
CA ILE A 255 -9.00 -34.65 6.21
C ILE A 255 -9.70 -35.99 5.93
N VAL A 256 -9.54 -36.96 6.85
CA VAL A 256 -10.18 -38.28 6.78
C VAL A 256 -11.71 -38.16 6.89
N ALA A 257 -12.19 -37.42 7.88
CA ALA A 257 -13.61 -37.16 8.11
C ALA A 257 -14.30 -36.51 6.91
N THR A 258 -13.66 -35.49 6.31
CA THR A 258 -14.17 -34.82 5.11
C THR A 258 -14.20 -35.76 3.90
N THR A 259 -13.21 -36.67 3.79
CA THR A 259 -13.21 -37.71 2.75
C THR A 259 -14.35 -38.72 2.94
N ILE A 260 -14.61 -39.17 4.17
CA ILE A 260 -15.75 -40.03 4.49
C ILE A 260 -17.07 -39.32 4.20
N MET A 261 -17.18 -38.03 4.56
CA MET A 261 -18.37 -37.23 4.27
C MET A 261 -18.65 -37.15 2.76
N ALA A 262 -17.61 -36.95 1.94
CA ALA A 262 -17.75 -37.00 0.48
C ALA A 262 -18.35 -38.34 0.02
N ALA A 263 -17.84 -39.46 0.53
CA ALA A 263 -18.37 -40.79 0.20
C ALA A 263 -19.83 -40.98 0.68
N VAL A 264 -20.18 -40.50 1.87
CA VAL A 264 -21.56 -40.56 2.39
C VAL A 264 -22.52 -39.74 1.51
N LEU A 265 -22.14 -38.53 1.12
CA LEU A 265 -22.94 -37.69 0.22
C LEU A 265 -23.11 -38.33 -1.15
N LEU A 266 -22.09 -39.01 -1.67
CA LEU A 266 -22.18 -39.80 -2.90
C LEU A 266 -23.19 -40.95 -2.77
N VAL A 267 -23.20 -41.67 -1.65
CA VAL A 267 -24.19 -42.73 -1.38
C VAL A 267 -25.61 -42.15 -1.28
N ILE A 268 -25.78 -40.98 -0.67
CA ILE A 268 -27.08 -40.29 -0.61
C ILE A 268 -27.55 -39.86 -2.00
N ALA A 269 -26.64 -39.35 -2.83
CA ALA A 269 -26.95 -39.03 -4.22
C ALA A 269 -27.47 -40.27 -4.97
N ILE A 270 -26.80 -41.42 -4.82
CA ILE A 270 -27.24 -42.70 -5.38
C ILE A 270 -28.64 -43.08 -4.84
N ALA A 271 -28.87 -42.93 -3.54
CA ALA A 271 -30.18 -43.21 -2.95
C ALA A 271 -31.30 -42.33 -3.54
N PHE A 272 -31.03 -41.05 -3.80
CA PHE A 272 -31.94 -40.15 -4.49
C PHE A 272 -32.21 -40.58 -5.94
N PHE A 273 -31.21 -41.04 -6.68
CA PHE A 273 -31.40 -41.60 -8.02
C PHE A 273 -32.21 -42.90 -8.02
N VAL A 274 -31.99 -43.79 -7.04
CA VAL A 274 -32.80 -45.00 -6.85
C VAL A 274 -34.24 -44.63 -6.47
N ASN A 275 -34.44 -43.55 -5.69
CA ASN A 275 -35.75 -43.06 -5.29
C ASN A 275 -36.60 -42.56 -6.47
N ILE A 276 -36.01 -42.25 -7.63
CA ILE A 276 -36.74 -41.95 -8.88
C ILE A 276 -37.72 -43.08 -9.22
N LYS A 277 -37.32 -44.34 -9.01
CA LYS A 277 -38.15 -45.53 -9.26
C LYS A 277 -38.95 -45.95 -8.02
N LEU A 278 -38.33 -45.93 -6.83
CA LEU A 278 -38.97 -46.44 -5.61
C LEU A 278 -40.01 -45.50 -4.99
N ARG A 279 -39.83 -44.18 -5.13
CA ARG A 279 -40.76 -43.12 -4.65
C ARG A 279 -41.08 -43.23 -3.16
N ARG A 280 -40.08 -43.61 -2.36
CA ARG A 280 -40.14 -43.71 -0.89
C ARG A 280 -39.08 -42.77 -0.29
N TRP A 281 -39.53 -41.59 0.13
CA TRP A 281 -38.68 -40.56 0.75
C TRP A 281 -37.99 -40.99 2.04
N LEU A 282 -38.43 -42.09 2.65
CA LEU A 282 -37.81 -42.65 3.85
C LEU A 282 -36.33 -42.99 3.65
N ILE A 283 -35.93 -43.54 2.49
CA ILE A 283 -34.54 -43.98 2.27
C ILE A 283 -33.60 -42.77 2.11
N PRO A 284 -33.85 -41.78 1.22
CA PRO A 284 -33.02 -40.59 1.15
C PRO A 284 -33.09 -39.74 2.43
N GLY A 285 -34.27 -39.66 3.06
CA GLY A 285 -34.45 -38.92 4.32
C GLY A 285 -33.63 -39.52 5.48
N ALA A 286 -33.62 -40.86 5.61
CA ALA A 286 -32.77 -41.55 6.56
C ALA A 286 -31.28 -41.33 6.25
N GLY A 287 -30.90 -41.36 4.96
CA GLY A 287 -29.54 -41.04 4.53
C GLY A 287 -29.10 -39.63 4.94
N ILE A 288 -29.94 -38.61 4.74
CA ILE A 288 -29.67 -37.25 5.18
C ILE A 288 -29.52 -37.17 6.70
N ALA A 289 -30.42 -37.81 7.46
CA ALA A 289 -30.32 -37.84 8.92
C ALA A 289 -28.99 -38.47 9.38
N VAL A 290 -28.59 -39.58 8.76
CA VAL A 290 -27.29 -40.23 9.01
C VAL A 290 -26.13 -39.32 8.62
N ALA A 291 -26.18 -38.63 7.49
CA ALA A 291 -25.14 -37.69 7.09
C ALA A 291 -25.02 -36.51 8.06
N LEU A 292 -26.13 -35.96 8.56
CA LEU A 292 -26.10 -34.88 9.54
C LEU A 292 -25.46 -35.34 10.86
N VAL A 293 -25.84 -36.52 11.34
CA VAL A 293 -25.23 -37.13 12.53
C VAL A 293 -23.75 -37.43 12.30
N THR A 294 -23.40 -37.98 11.13
CA THR A 294 -22.01 -38.29 10.74
C THR A 294 -21.19 -37.01 10.63
N ALA A 295 -21.75 -35.93 10.08
CA ALA A 295 -21.08 -34.64 9.95
C ALA A 295 -20.76 -34.07 11.33
N LEU A 296 -21.74 -34.06 12.23
CA LEU A 296 -21.55 -33.60 13.60
C LEU A 296 -20.48 -34.41 14.33
N ILE A 297 -20.54 -35.74 14.24
CA ILE A 297 -19.56 -36.62 14.89
C ILE A 297 -18.17 -36.45 14.28
N ALA A 298 -18.05 -36.54 12.97
CA ALA A 298 -16.76 -36.60 12.27
C ALA A 298 -16.05 -35.24 12.21
N GLN A 299 -16.78 -34.12 12.22
CA GLN A 299 -16.18 -32.78 12.16
C GLN A 299 -16.00 -32.12 13.53
N MET A 300 -16.84 -32.43 14.52
CA MET A 300 -16.79 -31.78 15.83
C MET A 300 -16.29 -32.71 16.93
N ILE A 301 -16.89 -33.90 17.06
CA ILE A 301 -16.62 -34.80 18.20
C ILE A 301 -15.27 -35.51 18.04
N VAL A 302 -15.02 -36.16 16.89
CA VAL A 302 -13.81 -36.97 16.69
C VAL A 302 -12.53 -36.12 16.71
N PRO A 303 -12.44 -34.98 15.98
CA PRO A 303 -11.25 -34.12 16.05
C PRO A 303 -11.04 -33.57 17.46
N GLY A 304 -12.11 -33.16 18.15
CA GLY A 304 -12.02 -32.68 19.53
C GLY A 304 -11.52 -33.73 20.52
N LEU A 305 -11.92 -35.00 20.35
CA LEU A 305 -11.40 -36.11 21.16
C LEU A 305 -9.93 -36.42 20.85
N ILE A 306 -9.52 -36.41 19.58
CA ILE A 306 -8.11 -36.61 19.21
C ILE A 306 -7.24 -35.48 19.74
N GLN A 307 -7.69 -34.23 19.58
CA GLN A 307 -6.99 -33.06 20.11
C GLN A 307 -6.85 -33.16 21.63
N SER A 308 -7.95 -33.39 22.36
CA SER A 308 -7.92 -33.38 23.83
C SER A 308 -7.24 -34.61 24.46
N LEU A 309 -7.39 -35.81 23.89
CA LEU A 309 -6.93 -37.06 24.51
C LEU A 309 -5.56 -37.53 24.00
N ARG A 310 -5.12 -37.08 22.83
CA ARG A 310 -3.87 -37.54 22.19
C ARG A 310 -2.90 -36.40 21.89
N VAL A 311 -3.38 -35.30 21.29
CA VAL A 311 -2.50 -34.17 20.94
C VAL A 311 -2.15 -33.37 22.18
N ASN A 312 -3.09 -32.70 22.85
CA ASN A 312 -2.82 -31.84 24.01
C ASN A 312 -1.89 -32.47 25.08
N PRO A 313 -1.98 -33.76 25.44
CA PRO A 313 -1.06 -34.37 26.41
C PRO A 313 0.39 -34.54 25.91
N SER A 314 0.62 -34.52 24.60
CA SER A 314 1.92 -34.76 23.95
C SER A 314 2.11 -33.88 22.70
N GLU A 315 1.55 -32.67 22.71
CA GLU A 315 1.42 -31.79 21.54
C GLU A 315 2.76 -31.45 20.89
N PRO A 316 3.83 -31.07 21.62
CA PRO A 316 5.12 -30.79 20.99
C PRO A 316 5.72 -31.99 20.25
N VAL A 317 5.42 -33.22 20.68
CA VAL A 317 5.92 -34.43 20.00
C VAL A 317 5.07 -34.76 18.77
N MET A 318 3.76 -34.59 18.88
CA MET A 318 2.81 -34.94 17.83
C MET A 318 2.79 -33.92 16.69
N GLU A 319 2.94 -32.64 17.01
CA GLU A 319 2.94 -31.54 16.04
C GLU A 319 4.32 -31.29 15.41
N ARG A 320 5.41 -31.81 15.99
CA ARG A 320 6.79 -31.60 15.51
C ARG A 320 6.96 -31.71 13.98
N PRO A 321 6.56 -32.81 13.29
CA PRO A 321 6.77 -32.91 11.84
C PRO A 321 5.93 -31.92 11.03
N TYR A 322 4.82 -31.43 11.59
CA TYR A 322 3.98 -30.41 10.95
C TYR A 322 4.61 -29.02 11.13
N ILE A 323 5.15 -28.74 12.33
CA ILE A 323 5.91 -27.52 12.62
C ILE A 323 7.16 -27.43 11.73
N GLU A 324 7.90 -28.52 11.55
CA GLU A 324 9.08 -28.57 10.66
C GLU A 324 8.71 -28.13 9.22
N LYS A 325 7.59 -28.64 8.69
CA LYS A 325 7.10 -28.24 7.36
C LYS A 325 6.58 -26.81 7.34
N GLN A 326 5.88 -26.39 8.39
CA GLN A 326 5.37 -25.03 8.51
C GLN A 326 6.50 -23.99 8.50
N ILE A 327 7.57 -24.23 9.26
CA ILE A 327 8.74 -23.36 9.31
C ILE A 327 9.37 -23.26 7.92
N ALA A 328 9.58 -24.39 7.24
CA ALA A 328 10.20 -24.42 5.92
C ALA A 328 9.36 -23.68 4.85
N GLU A 329 8.05 -23.97 4.77
CA GLU A 329 7.17 -23.35 3.78
C GLU A 329 6.90 -21.88 4.08
N THR A 330 6.78 -21.48 5.35
CA THR A 330 6.63 -20.05 5.70
C THR A 330 7.89 -19.27 5.34
N ARG A 331 9.08 -19.79 5.69
CA ARG A 331 10.35 -19.12 5.36
C ARG A 331 10.55 -18.98 3.86
N PHE A 332 10.24 -20.03 3.10
CA PHE A 332 10.22 -19.97 1.65
C PHE A 332 9.21 -18.93 1.15
N ALA A 333 7.94 -19.02 1.56
CA ALA A 333 6.86 -18.19 1.01
C ALA A 333 7.04 -16.68 1.23
N TYR A 334 7.80 -16.26 2.26
CA TYR A 334 8.15 -14.86 2.53
C TYR A 334 9.58 -14.47 2.12
N GLY A 335 10.37 -15.39 1.54
CA GLY A 335 11.73 -15.09 1.06
C GLY A 335 12.72 -14.80 2.19
N ILE A 336 12.58 -15.50 3.33
CA ILE A 336 13.44 -15.37 4.51
C ILE A 336 14.21 -16.67 4.83
N GLU A 337 14.31 -17.58 3.85
CA GLU A 337 15.02 -18.86 4.00
C GLU A 337 16.51 -18.65 4.29
N ASP A 338 17.12 -17.72 3.55
CA ASP A 338 18.56 -17.41 3.59
C ASP A 338 18.94 -16.32 4.59
N THR A 339 18.06 -16.00 5.56
CA THR A 339 18.37 -15.01 6.60
C THR A 339 19.56 -15.44 7.45
N GLU A 340 20.60 -14.61 7.49
CA GLU A 340 21.81 -14.84 8.30
C GLU A 340 21.62 -14.28 9.71
N VAL A 341 21.55 -15.15 10.72
CA VAL A 341 21.50 -14.74 12.13
C VAL A 341 22.85 -15.01 12.78
N VAL A 342 23.50 -13.95 13.28
CA VAL A 342 24.80 -14.03 13.96
C VAL A 342 24.70 -13.50 15.38
N ASP A 343 25.30 -14.21 16.33
CA ASP A 343 25.38 -13.74 17.72
C ASP A 343 26.34 -12.55 17.82
N TYR A 344 25.85 -11.45 18.40
CA TYR A 344 26.58 -10.20 18.53
C TYR A 344 26.75 -9.82 20.00
N GLN A 345 27.98 -9.88 20.48
CA GLN A 345 28.36 -9.41 21.81
C GLN A 345 28.68 -7.92 21.74
N ALA A 346 27.64 -7.11 21.82
CA ALA A 346 27.78 -5.65 21.81
C ALA A 346 28.58 -5.17 23.04
N LYS A 347 29.66 -4.44 22.80
CA LYS A 347 30.40 -3.74 23.86
C LYS A 347 29.60 -2.55 24.37
N THR A 348 29.68 -2.29 25.66
CA THR A 348 29.08 -1.12 26.31
C THR A 348 30.12 -0.16 26.91
N ASP A 349 31.36 -0.61 27.05
CA ASP A 349 32.47 0.20 27.55
C ASP A 349 32.94 1.18 26.46
N VAL A 350 33.19 2.43 26.86
CA VAL A 350 33.72 3.48 25.99
C VAL A 350 35.24 3.58 26.11
N SER A 351 35.89 3.97 25.02
CA SER A 351 37.32 4.30 24.99
C SER A 351 37.61 5.38 23.95
N ALA A 352 38.61 6.22 24.23
CA ALA A 352 39.07 7.23 23.28
C ALA A 352 39.48 6.60 21.93
N GLY A 353 38.85 7.07 20.86
CA GLY A 353 39.12 6.71 19.48
C GLY A 353 38.47 5.42 18.99
N GLN A 354 37.44 4.94 19.70
CA GLN A 354 36.77 3.67 19.44
C GLN A 354 36.11 3.59 18.06
N LEU A 355 35.72 4.73 17.46
CA LEU A 355 35.01 4.74 16.18
C LEU A 355 35.93 4.80 14.95
N ARG A 356 37.27 4.83 15.13
CA ARG A 356 38.23 4.90 14.01
C ARG A 356 37.98 3.87 12.92
N ALA A 357 37.61 2.65 13.30
CA ALA A 357 37.34 1.57 12.37
C ALA A 357 36.05 1.79 11.54
N ASP A 358 35.12 2.60 12.05
CA ASP A 358 33.77 2.78 11.51
C ASP A 358 33.53 4.18 10.92
N ALA A 359 34.59 4.97 10.74
CA ALA A 359 34.53 6.33 10.18
C ALA A 359 33.73 6.41 8.86
N VAL A 360 33.80 5.37 8.03
CA VAL A 360 33.11 5.27 6.72
C VAL A 360 31.59 5.25 6.86
N ALA A 361 31.04 4.84 8.01
CA ALA A 361 29.59 4.76 8.24
C ALA A 361 28.98 6.06 8.79
N LEU A 362 29.80 6.97 9.33
CA LEU A 362 29.31 8.17 10.00
C LEU A 362 28.60 9.14 9.06
N PRO A 363 29.06 9.36 7.81
CA PRO A 363 28.31 10.17 6.85
C PRO A 363 26.90 9.62 6.58
N GLY A 364 26.67 8.31 6.73
CA GLY A 364 25.37 7.66 6.58
C GLY A 364 24.43 7.85 7.78
N ILE A 365 24.88 8.49 8.87
CA ILE A 365 24.01 8.80 10.02
C ILE A 365 23.12 9.98 9.64
N ARG A 366 21.87 9.66 9.29
CA ARG A 366 20.86 10.67 8.94
C ARG A 366 20.47 11.49 10.16
N LEU A 367 20.73 12.79 10.08
CA LEU A 367 20.34 13.76 11.11
C LEU A 367 19.02 14.44 10.73
N MET A 368 18.76 14.63 9.44
CA MET A 368 17.56 15.22 8.85
C MET A 368 16.46 14.15 8.74
N ASP A 369 15.50 14.20 9.67
CA ASP A 369 14.43 13.22 9.79
C ASP A 369 13.28 13.56 8.84
N PRO A 370 12.97 12.68 7.86
CA PRO A 370 11.94 12.96 6.84
C PRO A 370 10.54 13.22 7.42
N GLU A 371 10.21 12.68 8.59
CA GLU A 371 8.91 12.92 9.24
C GLU A 371 8.84 14.27 9.98
N VAL A 372 9.99 14.82 10.38
CA VAL A 372 10.05 16.05 11.19
C VAL A 372 10.27 17.28 10.33
N ILE A 373 11.05 17.17 9.25
CA ILE A 373 11.48 18.33 8.45
C ILE A 373 10.54 18.65 7.27
N ALA A 374 9.47 17.88 7.04
CA ALA A 374 8.48 18.21 6.01
C ALA A 374 7.91 19.65 6.12
N PRO A 375 7.56 20.18 7.32
CA PRO A 375 7.16 21.58 7.47
C PRO A 375 8.27 22.58 7.13
N THR A 376 9.53 22.17 7.23
CA THR A 376 10.69 23.00 6.87
C THR A 376 10.87 23.07 5.36
N PHE A 377 10.66 21.95 4.65
CA PHE A 377 10.54 21.95 3.19
C PHE A 377 9.38 22.83 2.73
N GLU A 378 8.19 22.66 3.34
CA GLU A 378 7.04 23.52 3.06
C GLU A 378 7.39 25.00 3.24
N GLN A 379 7.88 25.41 4.42
CA GLN A 379 8.09 26.82 4.71
C GLN A 379 9.19 27.47 3.85
N LEU A 380 10.26 26.74 3.51
CA LEU A 380 11.42 27.28 2.82
C LEU A 380 11.37 27.11 1.30
N GLN A 381 10.69 26.07 0.82
CA GLN A 381 10.73 25.67 -0.58
C GLN A 381 9.36 25.72 -1.28
N GLN A 382 8.24 25.93 -0.58
CA GLN A 382 6.91 26.01 -1.22
C GLN A 382 6.79 27.16 -2.22
N VAL A 383 7.39 28.33 -1.92
CA VAL A 383 7.34 29.60 -2.70
C VAL A 383 5.93 30.22 -2.86
N ARG A 384 4.87 29.42 -3.02
CA ARG A 384 3.47 29.83 -3.19
C ARG A 384 2.52 28.82 -2.57
N GLY A 385 1.43 29.31 -1.96
CA GLY A 385 0.50 28.47 -1.18
C GLY A 385 -0.15 27.31 -1.93
N TYR A 386 -0.21 27.34 -3.27
CA TYR A 386 -0.75 26.25 -4.09
C TYR A 386 0.27 25.14 -4.40
N TYR A 387 1.52 25.27 -4.00
CA TYR A 387 2.45 24.15 -3.94
C TYR A 387 2.42 23.53 -2.56
N SER A 388 2.71 22.24 -2.44
CA SER A 388 2.94 21.60 -1.14
C SER A 388 3.82 20.37 -1.29
N PHE A 389 4.39 19.93 -0.18
CA PHE A 389 5.13 18.67 -0.03
C PHE A 389 4.31 17.63 0.73
N PRO A 390 4.64 16.32 0.63
CA PRO A 390 4.02 15.30 1.47
C PRO A 390 4.34 15.51 2.95
N ASP A 391 3.51 14.92 3.84
CA ASP A 391 3.68 15.04 5.29
C ASP A 391 4.90 14.24 5.81
N VAL A 392 5.28 13.19 5.08
CA VAL A 392 6.50 12.40 5.28
C VAL A 392 7.30 12.46 3.98
N LEU A 393 8.58 12.79 4.07
CA LEU A 393 9.46 12.89 2.91
C LEU A 393 10.15 11.56 2.61
N ASP A 394 10.79 11.47 1.44
CA ASP A 394 11.49 10.27 0.99
C ASP A 394 12.99 10.32 1.23
N VAL A 395 13.59 9.12 1.25
CA VAL A 395 15.04 8.92 1.37
C VAL A 395 15.54 8.22 0.12
N ASP A 396 16.57 8.79 -0.48
CA ASP A 396 17.23 8.31 -1.69
C ASP A 396 18.76 8.45 -1.55
N ARG A 397 19.52 7.97 -2.54
CA ARG A 397 20.99 8.09 -2.61
C ARG A 397 21.43 8.71 -3.92
N TYR A 398 22.37 9.65 -3.84
CA TYR A 398 22.98 10.29 -5.00
C TYR A 398 24.50 10.30 -4.87
N THR A 399 25.20 10.11 -5.98
CA THR A 399 26.65 10.33 -6.05
C THR A 399 26.93 11.82 -6.23
N ILE A 400 27.36 12.49 -5.16
CA ILE A 400 27.68 13.92 -5.13
C ILE A 400 29.19 14.08 -4.91
N ASP A 401 29.87 14.86 -5.76
CA ASP A 401 31.34 15.01 -5.72
C ASP A 401 32.11 13.68 -5.72
N GLY A 402 31.55 12.64 -6.34
CA GLY A 402 32.13 11.29 -6.38
C GLY A 402 31.96 10.48 -5.08
N GLN A 403 31.11 10.93 -4.16
CA GLN A 403 30.76 10.22 -2.92
C GLN A 403 29.26 9.91 -2.87
N GLU A 404 28.93 8.67 -2.52
CA GLU A 404 27.56 8.29 -2.18
C GLU A 404 27.06 9.10 -0.99
N THR A 405 25.91 9.73 -1.18
CA THR A 405 25.31 10.65 -0.21
C THR A 405 23.83 10.33 -0.06
N ASP A 406 23.43 9.99 1.18
CA ASP A 406 22.03 9.86 1.54
C ASP A 406 21.34 11.24 1.45
N ALA A 407 20.24 11.31 0.71
CA ALA A 407 19.48 12.51 0.45
C ALA A 407 18.04 12.38 0.95
N ILE A 408 17.49 13.48 1.47
CA ILE A 408 16.04 13.63 1.68
C ILE A 408 15.45 14.32 0.47
N VAL A 409 14.49 13.68 -0.16
CA VAL A 409 13.90 14.15 -1.43
C VAL A 409 12.39 14.28 -1.33
N ALA A 410 11.85 15.26 -2.04
CA ALA A 410 10.42 15.46 -2.19
C ALA A 410 10.12 16.31 -3.42
N VAL A 411 8.96 16.13 -4.03
CA VAL A 411 8.51 16.96 -5.16
C VAL A 411 7.54 18.04 -4.71
N ARG A 412 7.58 19.20 -5.36
CA ARG A 412 6.54 20.22 -5.15
C ARG A 412 5.32 19.86 -5.98
N GLU A 413 4.24 19.48 -5.32
CA GLU A 413 2.99 19.17 -5.99
C GLU A 413 1.98 20.31 -5.87
N ILE A 414 1.04 20.38 -6.81
CA ILE A 414 -0.08 21.33 -6.70
C ILE A 414 -1.11 20.83 -5.67
N ASP A 415 -1.42 21.68 -4.69
CA ASP A 415 -2.57 21.53 -3.81
C ASP A 415 -3.56 22.69 -4.03
N ARG A 416 -4.76 22.35 -4.48
CA ARG A 416 -5.85 23.31 -4.75
C ARG A 416 -6.33 24.02 -3.50
N LYS A 417 -6.22 23.39 -2.32
CA LYS A 417 -6.61 24.02 -1.04
C LYS A 417 -5.77 25.27 -0.76
N GLY A 418 -4.57 25.32 -1.33
CA GLY A 418 -3.68 26.47 -1.32
C GLY A 418 -4.12 27.65 -2.18
N LEU A 419 -5.09 27.47 -3.08
CA LEU A 419 -5.62 28.55 -3.92
C LEU A 419 -6.68 29.36 -3.14
N PRO A 420 -6.67 30.70 -3.24
CA PRO A 420 -7.76 31.53 -2.73
C PRO A 420 -9.12 31.05 -3.27
N GLU A 421 -10.17 31.06 -2.45
CA GLU A 421 -11.51 30.57 -2.84
C GLU A 421 -12.03 31.22 -4.13
N GLN A 422 -11.73 32.51 -4.36
CA GLN A 422 -12.14 33.22 -5.57
C GLN A 422 -11.41 32.73 -6.84
N ASN A 423 -10.22 32.13 -6.65
CA ASN A 423 -9.39 31.58 -7.72
C ASN A 423 -9.64 30.10 -7.97
N GLN A 424 -10.42 29.41 -7.12
CA GLN A 424 -10.85 28.02 -7.30
C GLN A 424 -11.97 27.91 -8.36
N THR A 425 -11.79 28.56 -9.51
CA THR A 425 -12.69 28.48 -10.65
C THR A 425 -12.34 27.25 -11.51
N TRP A 426 -13.32 26.74 -12.25
CA TRP A 426 -13.12 25.62 -13.17
C TRP A 426 -11.93 25.84 -14.12
N ASN A 427 -11.82 27.04 -14.71
CA ASN A 427 -10.73 27.36 -15.63
C ASN A 427 -9.37 27.27 -14.93
N ASN A 428 -9.23 27.85 -13.74
CA ASN A 428 -7.96 27.84 -13.03
C ASN A 428 -7.54 26.43 -12.64
N ILE A 429 -8.46 25.69 -12.01
CA ILE A 429 -8.21 24.34 -11.50
C ILE A 429 -7.86 23.36 -12.62
N HIS A 430 -8.54 23.44 -13.76
CA HIS A 430 -8.40 22.43 -14.81
C HIS A 430 -7.46 22.84 -15.95
N THR A 431 -7.08 24.12 -16.09
CA THR A 431 -6.30 24.58 -17.26
C THR A 431 -5.17 25.55 -16.95
N VAL A 432 -5.03 26.04 -15.71
CA VAL A 432 -3.90 26.92 -15.31
C VAL A 432 -2.99 26.17 -14.34
N TYR A 433 -3.54 25.71 -13.22
CA TYR A 433 -2.82 25.00 -12.16
C TYR A 433 -2.81 23.51 -12.49
N THR A 434 -2.08 23.15 -13.54
CA THR A 434 -2.10 21.79 -14.12
C THR A 434 -1.02 20.87 -13.56
N HIS A 435 0.12 21.38 -13.08
CA HIS A 435 1.27 20.57 -12.68
C HIS A 435 2.07 21.17 -11.51
N GLY A 436 2.67 20.30 -10.69
CA GLY A 436 3.70 20.67 -9.72
C GLY A 436 5.04 21.00 -10.38
N TYR A 437 6.07 21.31 -9.60
CA TYR A 437 7.36 21.77 -10.16
C TYR A 437 8.61 21.40 -9.34
N ALA A 438 9.48 20.62 -9.96
CA ALA A 438 10.79 20.19 -9.50
C ALA A 438 10.80 19.31 -8.24
N LEU A 439 11.80 18.44 -8.19
CA LEU A 439 12.27 17.76 -7.00
C LEU A 439 13.18 18.68 -6.19
N VAL A 440 13.00 18.67 -4.88
CA VAL A 440 13.87 19.32 -3.89
C VAL A 440 14.65 18.22 -3.18
N GLY A 441 15.96 18.40 -3.07
CA GLY A 441 16.85 17.47 -2.39
C GLY A 441 17.62 18.19 -1.29
N ALA A 442 17.78 17.54 -0.13
CA ALA A 442 18.63 18.00 0.96
C ALA A 442 19.56 16.88 1.43
N TYR A 443 20.73 17.26 1.93
CA TYR A 443 21.66 16.30 2.54
C TYR A 443 21.05 15.68 3.80
N GLY A 444 21.10 14.35 3.93
CA GLY A 444 20.54 13.65 5.09
C GLY A 444 21.29 13.92 6.41
N ASN A 445 22.58 14.27 6.33
CA ASN A 445 23.47 14.40 7.49
C ASN A 445 24.07 15.81 7.67
N ARG A 446 23.69 16.79 6.84
CA ARG A 446 24.25 18.16 6.91
C ARG A 446 23.18 19.19 7.19
N ARG A 447 23.59 20.26 7.87
CA ARG A 447 22.74 21.38 8.25
C ARG A 447 23.44 22.72 8.05
N GLN A 448 22.63 23.75 7.88
CA GLN A 448 23.09 25.13 7.92
C GLN A 448 23.31 25.58 9.38
N ALA A 449 24.00 26.71 9.55
CA ALA A 449 24.29 27.29 10.87
C ALA A 449 23.04 27.48 11.76
N SER A 450 21.90 27.82 11.16
CA SER A 450 20.62 28.03 11.85
C SER A 450 19.81 26.75 12.12
N GLY A 451 20.26 25.60 11.60
CA GLY A 451 19.67 24.28 11.85
C GLY A 451 18.76 23.76 10.74
N GLU A 452 18.53 24.53 9.67
CA GLU A 452 17.84 24.05 8.47
C GLU A 452 18.69 23.02 7.72
N PRO A 453 18.08 22.15 6.91
CA PRO A 453 18.83 21.26 6.02
C PRO A 453 19.75 22.04 5.07
N GLU A 454 20.91 21.46 4.77
CA GLU A 454 21.70 21.90 3.62
C GLU A 454 21.08 21.32 2.35
N TRP A 455 20.87 22.17 1.34
CA TRP A 455 20.16 21.79 0.12
C TRP A 455 21.12 21.24 -0.94
N ILE A 456 20.73 20.14 -1.59
CA ILE A 456 21.36 19.61 -2.81
C ILE A 456 20.75 20.33 -4.02
N THR A 457 19.41 20.43 -4.05
CA THR A 457 18.65 21.17 -5.06
C THR A 457 17.48 21.91 -4.43
N ARG A 458 17.30 23.18 -4.79
CA ARG A 458 16.32 24.11 -4.17
C ARG A 458 15.77 25.12 -5.16
N ASP A 459 14.81 25.92 -4.69
CA ASP A 459 14.17 27.05 -5.37
C ASP A 459 13.40 26.68 -6.66
N ILE A 460 12.82 27.70 -7.31
CA ILE A 460 12.05 27.60 -8.55
C ILE A 460 12.42 28.79 -9.46
N PRO A 461 12.99 28.57 -10.66
CA PRO A 461 13.46 27.28 -11.21
C PRO A 461 14.50 26.59 -10.31
N PRO A 462 14.64 25.25 -10.38
CA PRO A 462 15.55 24.52 -9.51
C PRO A 462 17.02 24.91 -9.77
N VAL A 463 17.76 25.12 -8.70
CA VAL A 463 19.21 25.32 -8.69
C VAL A 463 19.86 24.32 -7.75
N GLY A 464 20.98 23.73 -8.15
CA GLY A 464 21.65 22.69 -7.36
C GLY A 464 22.46 21.73 -8.19
N GLU A 465 22.80 20.60 -7.58
CA GLU A 465 23.63 19.55 -8.19
C GLU A 465 22.80 18.51 -8.97
N LEU A 466 21.50 18.37 -8.66
CA LEU A 466 20.60 17.48 -9.40
C LEU A 466 20.03 18.20 -10.62
N ASP A 467 20.48 17.79 -11.81
CA ASP A 467 20.01 18.34 -13.08
C ASP A 467 18.59 17.86 -13.41
N GLN A 468 17.69 18.80 -13.70
CA GLN A 468 16.27 18.54 -13.92
C GLN A 468 15.78 19.21 -15.21
N ASP A 469 16.29 18.74 -16.34
CA ASP A 469 15.87 19.15 -17.69
C ASP A 469 14.35 19.20 -17.87
N GLN A 470 13.64 18.24 -17.26
CA GLN A 470 12.18 18.26 -17.18
C GLN A 470 11.69 18.18 -15.73
N ALA A 471 11.54 19.35 -15.13
CA ALA A 471 11.10 19.51 -13.75
C ALA A 471 9.57 19.44 -13.52
N ARG A 472 8.73 19.48 -14.56
CA ARG A 472 7.26 19.62 -14.37
C ARG A 472 6.61 18.32 -13.92
N ILE A 473 5.77 18.40 -12.89
CA ILE A 473 5.11 17.25 -12.24
C ILE A 473 3.62 17.25 -12.59
N TYR A 474 3.28 16.70 -13.76
CA TYR A 474 1.89 16.46 -14.15
C TYR A 474 1.33 15.18 -13.51
N PHE A 475 2.15 14.27 -13.02
CA PHE A 475 1.72 13.04 -12.37
C PHE A 475 2.39 12.97 -11.01
N GLY A 476 1.61 12.86 -9.95
CA GLY A 476 2.10 12.92 -8.56
C GLY A 476 1.03 12.54 -7.54
N GLU A 477 1.40 12.38 -6.29
CA GLU A 477 0.55 11.84 -5.24
C GLU A 477 -0.62 12.75 -4.87
N LYS A 478 -0.43 14.07 -4.91
CA LYS A 478 -1.48 15.08 -4.63
C LYS A 478 -2.36 15.42 -5.84
N THR A 479 -2.14 14.78 -6.99
CA THR A 479 -2.89 15.05 -8.23
C THR A 479 -4.26 14.33 -8.28
N ASP A 480 -5.21 14.82 -7.48
CA ASP A 480 -6.53 14.19 -7.24
C ASP A 480 -7.63 14.43 -8.32
N THR A 481 -7.28 15.04 -9.45
CA THR A 481 -8.25 15.52 -10.45
C THR A 481 -7.81 15.31 -11.88
N TYR A 482 -8.75 15.50 -12.80
CA TYR A 482 -8.39 15.74 -14.19
C TYR A 482 -7.86 17.16 -14.43
N SER A 483 -7.00 17.30 -15.44
CA SER A 483 -6.57 18.57 -16.05
C SER A 483 -6.74 18.49 -17.57
N ILE A 484 -6.97 19.64 -18.20
CA ILE A 484 -7.06 19.81 -19.63
C ILE A 484 -5.87 20.67 -20.06
N VAL A 485 -5.03 20.07 -20.89
CA VAL A 485 -3.71 20.60 -21.28
C VAL A 485 -3.61 20.64 -22.80
N GLY A 486 -2.57 21.31 -23.31
CA GLY A 486 -2.29 21.36 -24.75
C GLY A 486 -3.09 22.43 -25.49
N ALA A 487 -2.42 23.06 -26.44
CA ALA A 487 -2.96 24.14 -27.25
C ALA A 487 -2.34 24.15 -28.66
N PRO A 488 -3.03 24.72 -29.67
CA PRO A 488 -2.49 24.82 -31.02
C PRO A 488 -1.21 25.65 -31.06
N GLU A 489 -0.32 25.33 -32.00
CA GLU A 489 0.92 26.08 -32.17
C GLU A 489 0.66 27.57 -32.43
N GLY A 490 1.40 28.44 -31.74
CA GLY A 490 1.25 29.89 -31.83
C GLY A 490 0.16 30.50 -30.94
N THR A 491 -0.58 29.72 -30.15
CA THR A 491 -1.43 30.29 -29.08
C THR A 491 -0.62 30.64 -27.85
N GLU A 492 -1.01 31.72 -27.16
CA GLU A 492 -0.39 32.07 -25.88
C GLU A 492 -0.58 30.95 -24.85
N PRO A 493 0.50 30.48 -24.19
CA PRO A 493 0.43 29.47 -23.15
C PRO A 493 -0.43 29.94 -21.96
N VAL A 494 -1.20 29.02 -21.37
CA VAL A 494 -2.11 29.32 -20.26
C VAL A 494 -1.83 28.52 -18.99
N GLU A 495 -1.04 27.46 -19.10
CA GLU A 495 -0.67 26.64 -17.95
C GLU A 495 0.43 27.37 -17.20
N LEU A 496 0.23 27.61 -15.90
CA LEU A 496 1.22 28.28 -15.07
C LEU A 496 2.43 27.36 -14.93
N ASP A 497 3.61 27.89 -15.24
CA ASP A 497 4.86 27.14 -15.23
C ASP A 497 5.67 27.46 -13.97
N THR A 498 6.07 28.72 -13.80
CA THR A 498 6.73 29.18 -12.57
C THR A 498 6.19 30.54 -12.11
N PRO A 499 6.10 30.81 -10.80
CA PRO A 499 5.56 32.07 -10.28
C PRO A 499 6.48 33.30 -10.37
N GLY A 500 7.71 33.13 -10.85
CA GLY A 500 8.73 34.19 -10.85
C GLY A 500 9.89 33.97 -11.83
N GLY A 501 9.78 33.03 -12.78
CA GLY A 501 10.85 32.72 -13.73
C GLY A 501 10.96 33.66 -14.93
N ASN A 502 10.18 34.74 -15.00
CA ASN A 502 10.25 35.69 -16.10
C ASN A 502 11.38 36.68 -15.87
N GLU A 503 12.52 36.49 -16.56
CA GLU A 503 13.73 37.31 -16.40
C GLU A 503 13.53 38.80 -16.76
N GLU A 504 12.55 39.13 -17.60
CA GLU A 504 12.30 40.51 -18.05
C GLU A 504 11.39 41.31 -17.11
N SER A 505 10.46 40.63 -16.41
CA SER A 505 9.41 41.29 -15.60
C SER A 505 9.33 40.84 -14.14
N GLY A 506 10.05 39.78 -13.77
CA GLY A 506 9.93 39.12 -12.46
C GLY A 506 8.57 38.46 -12.22
N GLY A 507 7.74 38.34 -13.26
CA GLY A 507 6.39 37.78 -13.21
C GLY A 507 6.33 36.27 -13.45
N GLU A 508 5.10 35.77 -13.54
CA GLU A 508 4.81 34.36 -13.83
C GLU A 508 5.26 33.97 -15.25
N THR A 509 5.73 32.74 -15.43
CA THR A 509 5.95 32.10 -16.72
C THR A 509 4.84 31.09 -17.00
N TYR A 510 4.56 30.85 -18.28
CA TYR A 510 3.52 29.95 -18.72
C TYR A 510 4.06 28.97 -19.76
N THR A 511 3.47 27.77 -19.79
CA THR A 511 3.87 26.69 -20.68
C THR A 511 2.66 26.04 -21.36
N THR A 512 2.93 25.25 -22.38
CA THR A 512 1.93 24.39 -23.03
C THR A 512 2.46 22.98 -23.00
N TYR A 513 1.69 22.08 -22.39
CA TYR A 513 2.05 20.67 -22.34
C TYR A 513 2.28 20.10 -23.74
N ASN A 514 3.40 19.41 -23.93
CA ASN A 514 3.77 18.74 -25.17
C ASN A 514 4.17 17.26 -24.95
N GLY A 515 3.87 16.71 -23.77
CA GLY A 515 4.12 15.31 -23.45
C GLY A 515 3.20 14.35 -24.21
N LYS A 516 3.56 13.06 -24.18
CA LYS A 516 2.83 12.01 -24.92
C LYS A 516 1.59 11.52 -24.18
N GLY A 517 1.53 11.72 -22.87
CA GLY A 517 0.44 11.26 -22.02
C GLY A 517 -0.84 12.04 -22.18
N GLY A 518 -1.96 11.39 -21.85
CA GLY A 518 -3.29 11.99 -21.89
C GLY A 518 -4.15 11.49 -23.04
N VAL A 519 -5.46 11.72 -22.93
CA VAL A 519 -6.41 11.35 -23.98
C VAL A 519 -6.81 12.59 -24.77
N PRO A 520 -6.67 12.60 -26.10
CA PRO A 520 -7.15 13.70 -26.93
C PRO A 520 -8.66 13.92 -26.78
N ILE A 521 -9.08 15.15 -26.50
CA ILE A 521 -10.49 15.57 -26.36
C ILE A 521 -10.90 16.66 -27.37
N GLY A 522 -10.11 16.81 -28.43
CA GLY A 522 -10.38 17.75 -29.52
C GLY A 522 -11.70 17.51 -30.23
N ASN A 523 -12.12 16.25 -30.38
CA ASN A 523 -13.36 15.90 -31.06
C ASN A 523 -14.57 15.91 -30.09
N LEU A 524 -15.71 16.41 -30.60
CA LEU A 524 -16.92 16.62 -29.80
C LEU A 524 -17.45 15.34 -29.13
N LEU A 525 -17.34 14.18 -29.79
CA LEU A 525 -17.83 12.91 -29.23
C LEU A 525 -17.04 12.47 -28.00
N THR A 526 -15.71 12.50 -28.07
CA THR A 526 -14.85 12.11 -26.93
C THR A 526 -14.93 13.14 -25.81
N ARG A 527 -14.98 14.42 -26.17
CA ARG A 527 -15.26 15.52 -25.24
C ARG A 527 -16.60 15.35 -24.52
N ALA A 528 -17.67 14.99 -25.22
CA ALA A 528 -18.98 14.72 -24.63
C ALA A 528 -18.99 13.47 -23.74
N ALA A 529 -18.24 12.43 -24.11
CA ALA A 529 -18.07 11.25 -23.27
C ALA A 529 -17.34 11.57 -21.96
N TYR A 530 -16.29 12.39 -21.99
CA TYR A 530 -15.60 12.85 -20.78
C TYR A 530 -16.44 13.82 -19.94
N ALA A 531 -17.17 14.74 -20.58
CA ALA A 531 -18.13 15.60 -19.90
C ALA A 531 -19.19 14.76 -19.15
N ALA A 532 -19.65 13.65 -19.74
CA ALA A 532 -20.56 12.72 -19.08
C ALA A 532 -19.89 11.89 -17.98
N ARG A 533 -18.64 11.43 -18.18
CA ARG A 533 -17.86 10.66 -17.18
C ARG A 533 -17.67 11.46 -15.89
N PHE A 534 -17.24 12.71 -16.01
CA PHE A 534 -16.94 13.58 -14.87
C PHE A 534 -18.14 14.42 -14.43
N GLY A 535 -19.26 14.37 -15.15
CA GLY A 535 -20.43 15.19 -14.88
C GLY A 535 -20.17 16.70 -15.08
N ASP A 536 -19.25 17.05 -15.97
CA ASP A 536 -18.75 18.42 -16.14
C ASP A 536 -19.06 18.99 -17.55
N ILE A 537 -20.05 19.87 -17.62
CA ILE A 537 -20.47 20.49 -18.88
C ILE A 537 -19.48 21.56 -19.38
N ASN A 538 -18.61 22.10 -18.52
CA ASN A 538 -17.67 23.15 -18.92
C ASN A 538 -16.66 22.63 -19.95
N MET A 539 -16.38 21.32 -19.95
CA MET A 539 -15.58 20.68 -21.00
C MET A 539 -16.13 20.93 -22.41
N LEU A 540 -17.46 21.01 -22.56
CA LEU A 540 -18.12 21.24 -23.84
C LEU A 540 -18.26 22.72 -24.21
N LEU A 541 -18.34 23.59 -23.19
CA LEU A 541 -18.69 24.99 -23.36
C LEU A 541 -17.50 25.95 -23.28
N SER A 542 -16.41 25.55 -22.61
CA SER A 542 -15.23 26.39 -22.43
C SER A 542 -14.41 26.47 -23.71
N SER A 543 -14.02 27.70 -24.09
CA SER A 543 -13.09 27.94 -25.19
C SER A 543 -11.66 27.49 -24.89
N ARG A 544 -11.35 27.18 -23.62
CA ARG A 544 -10.05 26.59 -23.25
C ARG A 544 -9.87 25.16 -23.75
N VAL A 545 -10.97 24.48 -24.12
CA VAL A 545 -10.93 23.14 -24.72
C VAL A 545 -10.95 23.27 -26.25
N ASN A 546 -9.78 23.07 -26.86
CA ASN A 546 -9.52 23.25 -28.29
C ASN A 546 -9.29 21.90 -29.01
N SER A 547 -8.83 21.91 -30.27
CA SER A 547 -8.61 20.69 -31.07
C SER A 547 -7.42 19.86 -30.62
N GLU A 548 -6.39 20.50 -30.04
CA GLU A 548 -5.17 19.87 -29.54
C GLU A 548 -5.25 19.54 -28.05
N SER A 549 -6.36 19.87 -27.40
CA SER A 549 -6.54 19.61 -25.98
C SER A 549 -6.51 18.12 -25.64
N GLN A 550 -5.76 17.78 -24.60
CA GLN A 550 -5.69 16.46 -24.00
C GLN A 550 -6.22 16.52 -22.57
N ILE A 551 -6.89 15.46 -22.14
CA ILE A 551 -7.29 15.29 -20.74
C ILE A 551 -6.31 14.35 -20.02
N LEU A 552 -5.74 14.84 -18.92
CA LEU A 552 -4.95 14.06 -17.98
C LEU A 552 -5.82 13.70 -16.79
N TYR A 553 -5.90 12.43 -16.41
CA TYR A 553 -6.65 11.95 -15.24
C TYR A 553 -6.08 10.59 -14.79
N ASP A 554 -6.48 10.15 -13.59
CA ASP A 554 -5.85 9.03 -12.88
C ASP A 554 -4.33 9.23 -12.82
N ARG A 555 -3.97 10.37 -12.23
CA ARG A 555 -2.62 10.96 -12.28
C ARG A 555 -1.73 10.55 -11.10
N THR A 556 -2.33 10.01 -10.03
CA THR A 556 -1.60 9.40 -8.92
C THR A 556 -0.83 8.17 -9.41
N PRO A 557 0.52 8.11 -9.23
CA PRO A 557 1.36 7.02 -9.73
C PRO A 557 0.87 5.62 -9.30
N ALA A 558 0.57 5.42 -8.02
CA ALA A 558 0.14 4.12 -7.49
C ALA A 558 -1.20 3.65 -8.08
N GLU A 559 -2.18 4.53 -8.24
CA GLU A 559 -3.48 4.19 -8.85
C GLU A 559 -3.32 3.85 -10.33
N ARG A 560 -2.44 4.56 -11.03
CA ARG A 560 -2.16 4.31 -12.45
C ARG A 560 -1.54 2.94 -12.68
N VAL A 561 -0.52 2.59 -11.87
CA VAL A 561 0.11 1.26 -11.91
C VAL A 561 -0.91 0.17 -11.61
N ARG A 562 -1.78 0.37 -10.61
CA ARG A 562 -2.85 -0.58 -10.25
C ARG A 562 -3.84 -0.83 -11.37
N GLN A 563 -4.22 0.19 -12.13
CA GLN A 563 -5.12 0.01 -13.26
C GLN A 563 -4.48 -0.80 -14.40
N ILE A 564 -3.17 -0.62 -14.63
CA ILE A 564 -2.40 -1.35 -15.66
C ILE A 564 -2.09 -2.79 -15.23
N ALA A 565 -1.73 -2.99 -13.97
CA ALA A 565 -1.37 -4.27 -13.37
C ALA A 565 -2.24 -4.58 -12.13
N PRO A 566 -3.54 -4.85 -12.30
CA PRO A 566 -4.49 -5.06 -11.18
C PRO A 566 -4.27 -6.35 -10.39
N TRP A 567 -3.29 -7.15 -10.80
CA TRP A 567 -2.89 -8.40 -10.16
C TRP A 567 -1.74 -8.23 -9.17
N LEU A 568 -1.12 -7.05 -9.13
CA LEU A 568 -0.09 -6.67 -8.16
C LEU A 568 -0.72 -6.00 -6.94
N ASN A 569 -0.14 -6.28 -5.77
CA ASN A 569 -0.26 -5.37 -4.63
C ASN A 569 0.85 -4.32 -4.78
N ILE A 570 0.53 -3.04 -4.68
CA ILE A 570 1.52 -1.96 -4.82
C ILE A 570 1.93 -1.50 -3.42
N ASP A 571 3.21 -1.20 -3.24
CA ASP A 571 3.74 -0.59 -2.01
C ASP A 571 3.03 0.74 -1.70
N GLN A 572 2.87 1.04 -0.42
CA GLN A 572 2.18 2.24 0.04
C GLN A 572 3.01 3.52 -0.08
N ASP A 573 4.32 3.41 -0.33
CA ASP A 573 5.28 4.53 -0.32
C ASP A 573 5.96 4.71 -1.70
N PRO A 574 5.27 5.29 -2.70
CA PRO A 574 5.91 5.76 -3.94
C PRO A 574 6.95 6.84 -3.63
N TYR A 575 8.15 6.72 -4.20
CA TYR A 575 9.22 7.70 -3.95
C TYR A 575 9.69 8.36 -5.25
N PRO A 576 10.00 9.67 -5.24
CA PRO A 576 10.46 10.36 -6.41
C PRO A 576 12.00 10.29 -6.52
N ALA A 577 12.50 10.21 -7.75
CA ALA A 577 13.92 10.29 -8.07
C ALA A 577 14.15 11.12 -9.34
N VAL A 578 15.36 11.66 -9.50
CA VAL A 578 15.80 12.27 -10.76
C VAL A 578 16.61 11.24 -11.52
N VAL A 579 16.07 10.76 -12.65
CA VAL A 579 16.72 9.76 -13.51
C VAL A 579 16.88 10.36 -14.90
N ASP A 580 18.10 10.38 -15.43
CA ASP A 580 18.44 10.92 -16.75
C ASP A 580 17.85 12.34 -17.00
N GLY A 581 17.90 13.22 -15.99
CA GLY A 581 17.39 14.59 -16.05
C GLY A 581 15.86 14.74 -15.93
N ARG A 582 15.14 13.64 -15.65
CA ARG A 582 13.68 13.62 -15.53
C ARG A 582 13.26 13.18 -14.14
N VAL A 583 12.22 13.82 -13.60
CA VAL A 583 11.61 13.35 -12.35
C VAL A 583 10.71 12.15 -12.65
N VAL A 584 10.95 11.05 -11.93
CA VAL A 584 10.16 9.81 -12.03
C VAL A 584 9.71 9.36 -10.65
N TRP A 585 8.57 8.68 -10.60
CA TRP A 585 8.09 7.97 -9.42
C TRP A 585 8.45 6.49 -9.52
N LEU A 586 9.07 5.98 -8.48
CA LEU A 586 9.46 4.58 -8.35
C LEU A 586 8.50 3.90 -7.37
N LEU A 587 7.96 2.73 -7.76
CA LEU A 587 7.03 1.96 -6.96
C LEU A 587 7.37 0.48 -7.00
N ASP A 588 7.16 -0.20 -5.88
CA ASP A 588 7.35 -1.64 -5.75
C ASP A 588 6.03 -2.39 -5.92
N GLY A 589 6.06 -3.47 -6.69
CA GLY A 589 4.91 -4.30 -7.02
C GLY A 589 5.11 -5.74 -6.56
N TYR A 590 4.18 -6.22 -5.73
CA TYR A 590 4.22 -7.53 -5.11
C TYR A 590 3.27 -8.52 -5.78
N THR A 591 3.76 -9.73 -6.04
CA THR A 591 2.85 -10.86 -6.21
C THR A 591 2.53 -11.45 -4.84
N THR A 592 1.26 -11.78 -4.63
CA THR A 592 0.77 -12.31 -3.36
C THR A 592 -0.18 -13.47 -3.57
N SER A 593 -0.24 -14.36 -2.58
CA SER A 593 -1.27 -15.40 -2.46
C SER A 593 -1.70 -15.55 -1.01
N ASN A 594 -2.92 -16.03 -0.80
CA ASN A 594 -3.48 -16.41 0.50
C ASN A 594 -3.81 -17.90 0.60
N THR A 595 -3.38 -18.66 -0.42
CA THR A 595 -3.66 -20.10 -0.59
C THR A 595 -2.38 -20.90 -0.83
N PHE A 596 -1.20 -20.32 -0.62
CA PHE A 596 0.04 -21.08 -0.64
C PHE A 596 0.00 -22.15 0.47
N PRO A 597 0.33 -23.42 0.19
CA PRO A 597 0.14 -24.49 1.16
C PRO A 597 1.13 -24.40 2.33
N ASN A 598 0.63 -24.61 3.55
CA ASN A 598 1.39 -24.73 4.81
C ASN A 598 2.31 -23.54 5.13
N SER A 599 1.91 -22.35 4.70
CA SER A 599 2.58 -21.10 5.06
C SER A 599 1.68 -20.26 5.98
N GLN A 600 2.31 -19.63 6.98
CA GLN A 600 1.63 -18.75 7.93
C GLN A 600 0.93 -17.61 7.23
N ARG A 601 -0.34 -17.37 7.59
CA ARG A 601 -1.07 -16.20 7.16
C ARG A 601 -0.69 -14.97 8.00
N VAL A 602 -0.51 -13.85 7.33
CA VAL A 602 -0.23 -12.53 7.90
C VAL A 602 -1.26 -11.54 7.35
N ASP A 603 -1.84 -10.76 8.25
CA ASP A 603 -2.62 -9.59 7.87
C ASP A 603 -1.66 -8.49 7.37
N LEU A 604 -1.78 -8.11 6.10
CA LEU A 604 -0.90 -7.11 5.46
C LEU A 604 -1.05 -5.74 6.10
N ARG A 605 -2.27 -5.34 6.49
CA ARG A 605 -2.51 -4.02 7.07
C ARG A 605 -1.86 -3.92 8.45
N ASP A 606 -2.03 -4.93 9.29
CA ASP A 606 -1.42 -4.97 10.62
C ASP A 606 0.11 -5.09 10.55
N ALA A 607 0.63 -5.76 9.51
CA ALA A 607 2.06 -5.93 9.29
C ALA A 607 2.74 -4.67 8.77
N THR A 608 2.07 -3.83 7.99
CA THR A 608 2.66 -2.61 7.42
C THR A 608 2.31 -1.32 8.16
N SER A 609 1.45 -1.39 9.18
CA SER A 609 1.08 -0.23 10.01
C SER A 609 2.11 0.07 11.11
N ASP A 610 2.63 1.30 11.07
CA ASP A 610 3.58 1.92 12.01
C ASP A 610 3.39 3.44 12.08
N SER A 611 4.28 4.16 12.77
CA SER A 611 4.17 5.60 13.00
C SER A 611 4.46 6.47 11.78
N SER A 612 5.14 5.93 10.77
CA SER A 612 5.38 6.60 9.49
C SER A 612 4.24 6.36 8.48
N SER A 613 3.49 5.27 8.66
CA SER A 613 2.40 4.91 7.76
C SER A 613 1.17 5.81 7.92
N ILE A 614 0.79 6.50 6.85
CA ILE A 614 -0.58 7.00 6.66
C ILE A 614 -1.32 5.92 5.91
N TRP A 615 -1.93 4.95 6.62
CA TRP A 615 -2.63 3.86 5.96
C TRP A 615 -3.80 4.41 5.13
N SER A 616 -3.55 4.59 3.84
CA SER A 616 -4.57 4.86 2.83
C SER A 616 -4.79 3.57 2.08
N SER A 617 -6.03 3.05 2.11
CA SER A 617 -6.39 1.83 1.40
C SER A 617 -6.34 2.10 -0.10
N THR A 618 -5.15 2.06 -0.70
CA THR A 618 -5.02 2.16 -2.15
C THR A 618 -5.04 0.72 -2.68
N GLY A 619 -6.19 0.27 -3.18
CA GLY A 619 -6.33 -0.93 -4.02
C GLY A 619 -7.11 -2.12 -3.47
N VAL A 620 -6.98 -3.27 -4.14
CA VAL A 620 -7.52 -4.57 -3.67
C VAL A 620 -6.54 -5.11 -2.64
N ALA A 621 -6.50 -4.50 -1.45
CA ALA A 621 -5.73 -5.07 -0.35
C ALA A 621 -6.32 -6.47 -0.05
N ARG A 622 -5.61 -7.53 -0.42
CA ARG A 622 -5.83 -8.82 0.25
C ARG A 622 -5.44 -8.58 1.70
N GLU A 623 -6.43 -8.54 2.59
CA GLU A 623 -6.19 -8.35 4.02
C GLU A 623 -5.19 -9.41 4.51
N ASP A 624 -5.38 -10.65 4.09
CA ASP A 624 -4.52 -11.78 4.43
C ASP A 624 -3.65 -12.27 3.26
N VAL A 625 -2.36 -12.47 3.52
CA VAL A 625 -1.44 -13.18 2.60
C VAL A 625 -0.66 -14.27 3.33
N ASN A 626 -0.22 -15.29 2.60
CA ASN A 626 0.70 -16.32 3.08
C ASN A 626 1.82 -16.64 2.07
N TYR A 627 2.01 -15.76 1.08
CA TYR A 627 3.11 -15.76 0.12
C TYR A 627 3.28 -14.34 -0.41
N MET A 628 4.53 -13.88 -0.54
CA MET A 628 4.86 -12.55 -1.05
C MET A 628 6.22 -12.54 -1.74
N ARG A 629 6.31 -11.88 -2.91
CA ARG A 629 7.57 -11.61 -3.63
C ARG A 629 7.59 -10.20 -4.16
N ASN A 630 8.78 -9.58 -4.16
CA ASN A 630 9.07 -8.34 -4.87
C ASN A 630 9.26 -8.64 -6.36
N SER A 631 8.15 -8.71 -7.11
CA SER A 631 8.17 -9.26 -8.46
C SER A 631 8.28 -8.19 -9.54
N VAL A 632 7.89 -6.95 -9.27
CA VAL A 632 7.87 -5.87 -10.28
C VAL A 632 8.40 -4.57 -9.71
N LYS A 633 9.27 -3.90 -10.46
CA LYS A 633 9.60 -2.48 -10.25
C LYS A 633 8.81 -1.65 -11.26
N ALA A 634 8.02 -0.70 -10.77
CA ALA A 634 7.22 0.19 -11.61
C ALA A 634 7.81 1.59 -11.60
N VAL A 635 7.84 2.21 -12.77
CA VAL A 635 8.32 3.59 -12.97
C VAL A 635 7.25 4.39 -13.66
N VAL A 636 6.90 5.54 -13.08
CA VAL A 636 5.94 6.48 -13.68
C VAL A 636 6.64 7.80 -13.92
N ASP A 637 6.73 8.21 -15.18
CA ASP A 637 7.29 9.51 -15.54
C ASP A 637 6.40 10.65 -14.99
N ALA A 638 6.97 11.57 -14.21
CA ALA A 638 6.19 12.63 -13.58
C ALA A 638 5.65 13.67 -14.58
N TYR A 639 6.24 13.76 -15.78
CA TYR A 639 5.83 14.71 -16.81
C TYR A 639 4.70 14.16 -17.69
N ASP A 640 4.84 12.96 -18.25
CA ASP A 640 3.84 12.41 -19.19
C ASP A 640 3.07 11.19 -18.68
N GLY A 641 3.41 10.67 -17.49
CA GLY A 641 2.68 9.57 -16.86
C GLY A 641 2.83 8.25 -17.60
N THR A 642 3.86 8.11 -18.45
CA THR A 642 4.24 6.83 -19.04
C THR A 642 4.60 5.86 -17.92
N VAL A 643 4.03 4.65 -17.97
CA VAL A 643 4.29 3.60 -16.97
C VAL A 643 5.15 2.52 -17.59
N SER A 644 6.30 2.25 -16.97
CA SER A 644 7.16 1.11 -17.30
C SER A 644 7.14 0.12 -16.15
N LEU A 645 6.85 -1.15 -16.43
CA LEU A 645 6.84 -2.23 -15.46
C LEU A 645 7.98 -3.19 -15.80
N TYR A 646 8.94 -3.37 -14.90
CA TYR A 646 10.08 -4.27 -15.07
C TYR A 646 9.87 -5.54 -14.25
N ALA A 647 10.01 -6.71 -14.88
CA ALA A 647 10.03 -7.98 -14.17
C ALA A 647 11.32 -8.06 -13.32
N TRP A 648 11.16 -8.06 -12.00
CA TRP A 648 12.28 -8.02 -11.05
C TRP A 648 12.68 -9.42 -10.58
N ASP A 649 11.71 -10.20 -10.07
CA ASP A 649 11.87 -11.61 -9.73
C ASP A 649 11.29 -12.47 -10.87
N GLU A 650 12.12 -12.73 -11.88
CA GLU A 650 11.71 -13.52 -13.06
C GLU A 650 11.46 -15.00 -12.73
N GLU A 651 11.90 -15.49 -11.56
CA GLU A 651 11.71 -16.86 -11.10
C GLU A 651 10.36 -17.08 -10.42
N ASP A 652 9.70 -16.01 -9.97
CA ASP A 652 8.39 -16.07 -9.31
C ASP A 652 7.29 -16.67 -10.22
N PRO A 653 6.72 -17.84 -9.88
CA PRO A 653 5.69 -18.49 -10.68
C PRO A 653 4.40 -17.68 -10.78
N ILE A 654 4.11 -16.82 -9.81
CA ILE A 654 2.95 -15.92 -9.88
C ILE A 654 3.18 -14.83 -10.92
N LEU A 655 4.36 -14.21 -10.95
CA LEU A 655 4.73 -13.25 -11.99
C LEU A 655 4.68 -13.88 -13.39
N GLN A 656 5.27 -15.07 -13.55
CA GLN A 656 5.27 -15.78 -14.83
C GLN A 656 3.85 -16.10 -15.32
N THR A 657 2.94 -16.42 -14.40
CA THR A 657 1.51 -16.65 -14.70
C THR A 657 0.83 -15.38 -15.23
N TRP A 658 1.09 -14.23 -14.61
CA TRP A 658 0.52 -12.96 -15.06
C TRP A 658 1.17 -12.43 -16.34
N ASN A 659 2.46 -12.68 -16.55
CA ASN A 659 3.14 -12.37 -17.81
C ASN A 659 2.55 -13.17 -18.98
N LYS A 660 2.16 -14.44 -18.77
CA LYS A 660 1.41 -15.24 -19.75
C LYS A 660 0.01 -14.69 -19.99
N ALA A 661 -0.68 -14.23 -18.94
CA ALA A 661 -2.03 -13.67 -19.04
C ALA A 661 -2.06 -12.32 -19.78
N TYR A 662 -1.02 -11.50 -19.61
CA TYR A 662 -0.91 -10.16 -20.17
C TYR A 662 0.45 -9.96 -20.89
N PRO A 663 0.64 -10.58 -22.07
CA PRO A 663 1.92 -10.53 -22.76
C PRO A 663 2.29 -9.11 -23.20
N GLY A 664 3.57 -8.76 -23.06
CA GLY A 664 4.15 -7.50 -23.54
C GLY A 664 3.94 -6.29 -22.62
N ILE A 665 3.46 -6.49 -21.39
CA ILE A 665 3.34 -5.42 -20.39
C ILE A 665 4.63 -5.27 -19.58
N LEU A 666 5.29 -6.39 -19.26
CA LEU A 666 6.52 -6.40 -18.50
C LEU A 666 7.72 -6.26 -19.44
N LYS A 667 8.63 -5.36 -19.07
CA LYS A 667 9.97 -5.20 -19.64
C LYS A 667 10.96 -6.08 -18.88
N ASN A 668 12.07 -6.43 -19.52
CA ASN A 668 13.11 -7.24 -18.89
C ASN A 668 13.91 -6.39 -17.90
N LYS A 669 14.46 -7.01 -16.85
CA LYS A 669 15.32 -6.33 -15.88
C LYS A 669 16.52 -5.64 -16.54
N SER A 670 17.07 -6.21 -17.61
CA SER A 670 18.20 -5.67 -18.36
C SER A 670 17.91 -4.37 -19.13
N GLU A 671 16.65 -3.94 -19.20
CA GLU A 671 16.25 -2.67 -19.84
C GLU A 671 16.26 -1.48 -18.86
N ILE A 672 16.51 -1.73 -17.57
CA ILE A 672 16.70 -0.69 -16.54
C ILE A 672 18.05 -0.01 -16.81
N SER A 673 18.08 1.33 -16.87
CA SER A 673 19.33 2.09 -17.02
C SER A 673 20.17 2.01 -15.74
N ASP A 674 21.49 2.17 -15.86
CA ASP A 674 22.40 2.17 -14.70
C ASP A 674 22.01 3.26 -13.68
N ASP A 675 21.63 4.45 -14.18
CA ASP A 675 21.14 5.56 -13.35
C ASP A 675 19.87 5.17 -12.58
N MET A 676 18.88 4.59 -13.26
CA MET A 676 17.66 4.11 -12.62
C MET A 676 17.93 3.02 -11.59
N LEU A 677 18.86 2.09 -11.87
CA LEU A 677 19.21 1.00 -10.97
C LEU A 677 19.76 1.53 -9.64
N ASN A 678 20.51 2.63 -9.66
CA ASN A 678 21.05 3.28 -8.46
C ASN A 678 19.99 3.90 -7.56
N HIS A 679 18.78 4.16 -8.07
CA HIS A 679 17.66 4.68 -7.26
C HIS A 679 16.72 3.59 -6.75
N LEU A 680 16.74 2.41 -7.37
CA LEU A 680 15.90 1.30 -6.91
C LEU A 680 16.34 0.84 -5.52
N ARG A 681 15.36 0.69 -4.61
CA ARG A 681 15.57 0.25 -3.22
C ARG A 681 14.89 -1.10 -2.90
N TYR A 682 15.22 -1.70 -1.76
CA TYR A 682 14.46 -2.85 -1.24
C TYR A 682 13.09 -2.40 -0.73
N PRO A 683 12.00 -3.12 -1.04
CA PRO A 683 10.66 -2.63 -0.76
C PRO A 683 10.32 -2.62 0.73
N GLN A 684 9.75 -1.50 1.19
CA GLN A 684 9.50 -1.25 2.59
C GLN A 684 8.37 -2.11 3.16
N ASP A 685 7.24 -2.25 2.48
CA ASP A 685 6.12 -3.07 2.98
C ASP A 685 6.51 -4.55 3.08
N MET A 686 7.27 -5.06 2.10
CA MET A 686 7.80 -6.44 2.16
C MET A 686 8.74 -6.63 3.34
N PHE A 687 9.65 -5.68 3.60
CA PHE A 687 10.54 -5.74 4.75
C PHE A 687 9.77 -5.73 6.08
N LYS A 688 8.70 -4.92 6.20
CA LYS A 688 7.82 -4.92 7.38
C LYS A 688 7.13 -6.27 7.60
N VAL A 689 6.61 -6.89 6.53
CA VAL A 689 6.02 -8.24 6.59
C VAL A 689 7.06 -9.28 7.00
N GLN A 690 8.24 -9.25 6.41
CA GLN A 690 9.34 -10.16 6.75
C GLN A 690 9.81 -9.98 8.19
N ARG A 691 9.92 -8.74 8.69
CA ARG A 691 10.21 -8.42 10.09
C ARG A 691 9.19 -9.06 11.02
N GLN A 692 7.89 -8.93 10.72
CA GLN A 692 6.83 -9.56 11.51
C GLN A 692 6.92 -11.09 11.49
N VAL A 693 7.14 -11.71 10.33
CA VAL A 693 7.28 -13.17 10.21
C VAL A 693 8.52 -13.67 10.97
N LEU A 694 9.66 -13.01 10.82
CA LEU A 694 10.90 -13.35 11.51
C LEU A 694 10.76 -13.27 13.04
N GLY A 695 9.83 -12.48 13.57
CA GLY A 695 9.52 -12.43 15.00
C GLY A 695 9.39 -13.79 15.68
N ARG A 696 8.83 -14.77 14.95
CA ARG A 696 8.76 -16.18 15.40
C ARG A 696 9.54 -17.15 14.51
N TYR A 697 9.63 -16.89 13.21
CA TYR A 697 10.21 -17.82 12.23
C TYR A 697 11.73 -17.70 12.05
N HIS A 698 12.41 -16.87 12.84
CA HIS A 698 13.86 -17.00 13.03
C HIS A 698 14.20 -18.28 13.81
N MET A 699 13.30 -18.77 14.68
CA MET A 699 13.45 -20.06 15.37
C MET A 699 13.21 -21.20 14.39
N THR A 700 14.29 -21.89 13.99
CA THR A 700 14.22 -23.03 13.06
C THR A 700 14.10 -24.39 13.77
N ASP A 701 14.43 -24.46 15.06
CA ASP A 701 14.16 -25.66 15.88
C ASP A 701 12.67 -25.76 16.23
N PRO A 702 11.98 -26.86 15.89
CA PRO A 702 10.54 -27.01 16.13
C PRO A 702 10.14 -26.94 17.60
N MET A 703 11.01 -27.40 18.51
CA MET A 703 10.70 -27.40 19.93
C MET A 703 10.80 -25.98 20.49
N ALA A 704 11.84 -25.23 20.13
CA ALA A 704 11.99 -23.81 20.47
C ALA A 704 10.81 -23.00 19.91
N TRP A 705 10.45 -23.23 18.64
CA TRP A 705 9.32 -22.56 17.98
C TRP A 705 7.97 -22.85 18.64
N TYR A 706 7.74 -24.09 19.09
CA TYR A 706 6.55 -24.49 19.83
C TYR A 706 6.51 -23.86 21.22
N GLN A 707 7.64 -23.90 21.93
CA GLN A 707 7.78 -23.31 23.27
C GLN A 707 7.79 -21.79 23.28
N GLN A 708 7.99 -21.17 22.11
CA GLN A 708 8.09 -19.72 21.97
C GLN A 708 9.23 -19.15 22.84
N SER A 709 10.34 -19.89 22.95
CA SER A 709 11.39 -19.62 23.94
C SER A 709 12.22 -18.37 23.64
N ASP A 710 12.25 -17.92 22.38
CA ASP A 710 12.96 -16.73 21.89
C ASP A 710 12.01 -15.95 20.97
N LEU A 711 10.91 -15.41 21.49
CA LEU A 711 10.00 -14.59 20.68
C LEU A 711 10.52 -13.16 20.56
N TRP A 712 10.62 -12.68 19.33
CA TRP A 712 10.91 -11.30 19.01
C TRP A 712 9.64 -10.53 18.67
N VAL A 713 9.55 -9.31 19.19
CA VAL A 713 8.44 -8.38 18.99
C VAL A 713 8.99 -7.08 18.43
N ILE A 714 8.20 -6.47 17.54
CA ILE A 714 8.48 -5.13 17.01
C ILE A 714 8.21 -4.12 18.14
N PRO A 715 9.20 -3.35 18.60
CA PRO A 715 8.98 -2.36 19.65
C PRO A 715 8.04 -1.25 19.18
N ASN A 716 7.39 -0.58 20.13
CA ASN A 716 6.67 0.66 19.87
C ASN A 716 7.66 1.79 19.58
N ASP A 717 7.27 2.72 18.71
CA ASP A 717 8.00 3.96 18.47
C ASP A 717 7.99 4.80 19.76
N PRO A 718 9.14 5.19 20.31
CA PRO A 718 9.21 5.97 21.54
C PRO A 718 8.56 7.36 21.45
N ARG A 719 8.34 7.89 20.23
CA ARG A 719 7.73 9.20 19.97
C ARG A 719 6.21 9.13 19.82
N ALA A 720 5.67 7.94 19.55
CA ALA A 720 4.25 7.71 19.30
C ALA A 720 3.64 6.79 20.37
N LYS A 721 2.34 6.92 20.61
CA LYS A 721 1.65 6.10 21.60
C LYS A 721 1.00 4.89 20.92
N ASP A 722 1.33 3.69 21.42
CA ASP A 722 0.72 2.41 20.99
C ASP A 722 0.88 2.12 19.49
N THR A 723 1.95 2.62 18.86
CA THR A 723 2.27 2.43 17.44
C THR A 723 3.65 1.81 17.28
N LYS A 724 3.80 0.85 16.36
CA LYS A 724 5.08 0.19 16.06
C LYS A 724 6.11 1.19 15.50
N GLU A 725 7.38 0.94 15.79
CA GLU A 725 8.51 1.65 15.20
C GLU A 725 8.71 1.28 13.72
N PRO A 726 8.86 2.25 12.80
CA PRO A 726 9.04 2.01 11.38
C PRO A 726 10.47 1.51 11.09
N PRO A 727 10.70 0.87 9.95
CA PRO A 727 12.05 0.61 9.47
C PRO A 727 12.71 1.89 8.93
N TYR A 728 14.05 1.94 8.94
CA TYR A 728 14.80 3.12 8.50
C TYR A 728 15.77 2.78 7.37
N PHE A 729 15.71 3.53 6.27
CA PHE A 729 16.76 3.55 5.24
C PHE A 729 17.97 4.32 5.74
N LEU A 730 19.14 3.67 5.80
CA LEU A 730 20.39 4.25 6.28
C LEU A 730 21.57 3.56 5.58
N SER A 731 22.60 4.33 5.24
CA SER A 731 23.89 3.77 4.88
C SER A 731 24.62 3.26 6.13
N ILE A 732 24.67 1.93 6.30
CA ILE A 732 25.30 1.27 7.46
C ILE A 732 26.51 0.46 7.04
N LYS A 733 27.49 0.34 7.94
CA LYS A 733 28.57 -0.63 7.81
C LYS A 733 28.25 -1.85 8.66
N TRP A 734 28.03 -3.00 8.03
CA TRP A 734 27.79 -4.23 8.77
C TRP A 734 29.05 -4.65 9.56
N PRO A 735 28.92 -5.18 10.79
CA PRO A 735 30.08 -5.63 11.55
C PRO A 735 30.96 -6.63 10.78
N GLY A 736 32.24 -6.29 10.61
CA GLY A 736 33.22 -7.11 9.88
C GLY A 736 33.39 -6.76 8.39
N GLU A 737 32.53 -5.91 7.83
CA GLU A 737 32.71 -5.40 6.46
C GLU A 737 33.55 -4.12 6.43
N GLU A 738 34.04 -3.74 5.24
CA GLU A 738 34.91 -2.56 5.07
C GLU A 738 34.15 -1.33 4.56
N LYS A 739 33.00 -1.51 3.90
CA LYS A 739 32.22 -0.44 3.26
C LYS A 739 30.88 -0.24 3.98
N ALA A 740 30.38 0.99 3.92
CA ALA A 740 28.99 1.26 4.25
C ALA A 740 28.12 0.99 3.02
N VAL A 741 26.95 0.39 3.23
CA VAL A 741 26.01 0.01 2.18
C VAL A 741 24.62 0.52 2.55
N PHE A 742 23.94 1.13 1.57
CA PHE A 742 22.57 1.62 1.74
C PHE A 742 21.64 0.45 2.07
N SER A 743 21.06 0.47 3.26
CA SER A 743 20.31 -0.65 3.84
C SER A 743 19.00 -0.16 4.45
N GLN A 744 18.04 -1.06 4.57
CA GLN A 744 16.85 -0.84 5.39
C GLN A 744 17.01 -1.61 6.70
N THR A 745 16.78 -0.92 7.82
CA THR A 745 17.16 -1.37 9.15
C THR A 745 15.98 -1.35 10.10
N ALA A 746 16.00 -2.23 11.08
CA ALA A 746 14.96 -2.35 12.10
C ALA A 746 15.49 -3.10 13.33
N VAL A 747 14.76 -3.01 14.43
CA VAL A 747 15.11 -3.73 15.67
C VAL A 747 13.99 -4.64 16.18
N PHE A 748 14.34 -5.52 17.10
CA PHE A 748 13.41 -6.34 17.86
C PHE A 748 13.71 -6.23 19.35
N VAL A 749 12.66 -6.37 20.16
CA VAL A 749 12.75 -6.62 21.60
C VAL A 749 12.17 -7.99 21.92
N PRO A 750 12.66 -8.72 22.94
CA PRO A 750 12.02 -9.95 23.37
C PRO A 750 10.60 -9.69 23.86
N ASN A 751 9.72 -10.68 23.71
CA ASN A 751 8.35 -10.57 24.22
C ASN A 751 8.31 -10.20 25.71
N GLU A 752 7.44 -9.24 26.08
CA GLU A 752 7.28 -8.69 27.44
C GLU A 752 8.55 -8.04 28.05
N ARG A 753 9.52 -7.63 27.21
CA ARG A 753 10.72 -6.91 27.64
C ARG A 753 11.03 -5.73 26.73
N GLU A 754 11.80 -4.79 27.27
CA GLU A 754 12.19 -3.55 26.58
C GLU A 754 13.69 -3.49 26.26
N ASN A 755 14.46 -4.53 26.61
CA ASN A 755 15.85 -4.64 26.18
C ASN A 755 15.92 -5.06 24.71
N LEU A 756 16.95 -4.62 24.00
CA LEU A 756 17.15 -5.00 22.61
C LEU A 756 17.42 -6.51 22.52
N GLY A 757 16.70 -7.19 21.62
CA GLY A 757 16.87 -8.62 21.34
C GLY A 757 17.61 -8.86 20.03
N ALA A 758 17.31 -8.08 18.99
CA ALA A 758 17.98 -8.21 17.70
C ALA A 758 18.01 -6.89 16.92
N TYR A 759 19.03 -6.75 16.07
CA TYR A 759 19.14 -5.73 15.04
C TYR A 759 19.08 -6.40 13.67
N MET A 760 18.17 -5.98 12.81
CA MET A 760 17.93 -6.54 11.48
C MET A 760 18.27 -5.51 10.42
N ALA A 761 18.94 -5.93 9.37
CA ALA A 761 19.15 -5.13 8.18
C ALA A 761 18.94 -5.96 6.91
N VAL A 762 18.52 -5.30 5.84
CA VAL A 762 18.54 -5.82 4.47
C VAL A 762 19.30 -4.85 3.59
N VAL A 763 20.17 -5.37 2.73
CA VAL A 763 20.85 -4.56 1.71
C VAL A 763 19.80 -3.99 0.77
N ALA A 764 19.63 -2.67 0.80
CA ALA A 764 18.59 -1.97 0.07
C ALA A 764 19.04 -1.52 -1.31
N ASP A 765 20.34 -1.38 -1.53
CA ASP A 765 20.91 -0.94 -2.80
C ASP A 765 20.74 -1.99 -3.90
N ALA A 766 19.90 -1.71 -4.90
CA ALA A 766 19.65 -2.60 -6.03
C ALA A 766 20.82 -2.78 -7.01
N ALA A 767 21.82 -1.89 -6.97
CA ALA A 767 23.05 -2.00 -7.74
C ALA A 767 24.13 -2.82 -7.00
N ASP A 768 23.95 -3.08 -5.70
CA ASP A 768 24.85 -3.91 -4.90
C ASP A 768 24.65 -5.41 -5.17
N GLU A 769 25.75 -6.17 -5.12
CA GLU A 769 25.75 -7.62 -5.38
C GLU A 769 24.99 -8.42 -4.31
N ASP A 770 24.92 -7.90 -3.08
CA ASP A 770 24.21 -8.49 -1.95
C ASP A 770 22.76 -7.97 -1.81
N TYR A 771 22.20 -7.29 -2.82
CA TYR A 771 20.83 -6.79 -2.79
C TYR A 771 19.83 -7.81 -2.25
N GLY A 772 19.03 -7.39 -1.26
CA GLY A 772 17.99 -8.22 -0.65
C GLY A 772 18.49 -9.26 0.35
N LYS A 773 19.80 -9.32 0.64
CA LYS A 773 20.35 -10.18 1.68
C LYS A 773 19.92 -9.69 3.07
N ILE A 774 19.12 -10.50 3.76
CA ILE A 774 18.63 -10.21 5.12
C ILE A 774 19.63 -10.74 6.14
N ARG A 775 20.05 -9.88 7.06
CA ARG A 775 21.04 -10.18 8.10
C ARG A 775 20.53 -9.70 9.47
N VAL A 776 20.83 -10.47 10.51
CA VAL A 776 20.37 -10.21 11.88
C VAL A 776 21.51 -10.38 12.87
N LEU A 777 21.77 -9.35 13.66
CA LEU A 777 22.60 -9.41 14.86
C LEU A 777 21.70 -9.81 16.02
N ARG A 778 21.83 -11.03 16.54
CA ARG A 778 21.15 -11.47 17.76
C ARG A 778 21.97 -11.07 18.98
N LEU A 779 21.36 -10.30 19.87
CA LEU A 779 22.03 -9.76 21.04
C LEU A 779 22.16 -10.86 22.11
N SER A 780 23.15 -10.73 22.99
CA SER A 780 23.39 -11.75 24.02
C SER A 780 22.32 -11.76 25.10
N ASP A 781 21.80 -12.94 25.44
CA ASP A 781 20.92 -13.14 26.61
C ASP A 781 21.62 -12.92 27.96
N THR A 782 22.96 -12.85 27.96
CA THR A 782 23.76 -12.73 29.18
C THR A 782 24.06 -11.28 29.56
N HIS A 783 23.95 -10.34 28.61
CA HIS A 783 24.25 -8.92 28.80
C HIS A 783 23.11 -8.09 28.23
N GLN A 784 22.45 -7.31 29.09
CA GLN A 784 21.32 -6.49 28.66
C GLN A 784 21.82 -5.29 27.87
N VAL A 785 21.31 -5.15 26.64
CA VAL A 785 21.50 -3.95 25.83
C VAL A 785 20.19 -3.18 25.79
N PRO A 786 20.18 -1.87 26.08
CA PRO A 786 18.95 -1.08 26.12
C PRO A 786 18.20 -1.12 24.78
N GLY A 787 16.89 -1.35 24.79
CA GLY A 787 16.06 -1.17 23.58
C GLY A 787 15.74 0.30 23.30
N PRO A 788 15.06 0.62 22.18
CA PRO A 788 14.74 1.99 21.79
C PRO A 788 14.00 2.77 22.89
N ASN A 789 12.95 2.20 23.49
CA ASN A 789 12.17 2.86 24.55
C ASN A 789 13.00 3.13 25.82
N GLN A 790 13.91 2.22 26.19
CA GLN A 790 14.79 2.43 27.33
C GLN A 790 15.83 3.53 27.05
N THR A 791 16.35 3.58 25.82
CA THR A 791 17.29 4.62 25.40
C THR A 791 16.64 5.98 25.30
N TYR A 792 15.48 6.08 24.66
CA TYR A 792 14.72 7.32 24.62
C TYR A 792 14.49 7.86 26.03
N ASN A 793 13.95 7.05 26.95
CA ASN A 793 13.73 7.47 28.33
C ASN A 793 15.02 7.89 29.06
N ALA A 794 16.14 7.21 28.81
CA ALA A 794 17.44 7.59 29.38
C ALA A 794 17.92 8.96 28.86
N ILE A 795 17.77 9.22 27.55
CA ILE A 795 18.09 10.53 26.94
C ILE A 795 17.19 11.63 27.54
N GLN A 796 15.87 11.40 27.60
CA GLN A 796 14.91 12.39 28.13
C GLN A 796 15.15 12.73 29.62
N THR A 797 15.72 11.82 30.39
CA THR A 797 15.98 11.99 31.82
C THR A 797 17.41 12.39 32.15
N ASP A 798 18.32 12.43 31.17
CA ASP A 798 19.70 12.87 31.36
C ASP A 798 19.75 14.36 31.71
N GLN A 799 20.54 14.70 32.74
CA GLN A 799 20.62 16.05 33.26
C GLN A 799 21.19 17.06 32.25
N ARG A 800 22.14 16.65 31.40
CA ARG A 800 22.74 17.52 30.39
C ARG A 800 21.75 17.79 29.27
N VAL A 801 21.01 16.77 28.84
CA VAL A 801 19.94 16.92 27.85
C VAL A 801 18.87 17.90 28.36
N GLN A 802 18.40 17.71 29.60
CA GLN A 802 17.42 18.63 30.20
C GLN A 802 17.94 20.06 30.36
N GLN A 803 19.21 20.24 30.71
CA GLN A 803 19.84 21.56 30.82
C GLN A 803 19.96 22.25 29.45
N ALA A 804 20.36 21.52 28.40
CA ALA A 804 20.47 22.04 27.04
C ALA A 804 19.11 22.47 26.47
N LEU A 805 18.03 21.74 26.82
CA LEU A 805 16.67 22.03 26.36
C LEU A 805 15.91 23.02 27.24
N LEU A 806 16.43 23.37 28.41
CA LEU A 806 15.79 24.31 29.35
C LEU A 806 15.39 25.66 28.69
N PRO A 807 16.20 26.30 27.83
CA PRO A 807 15.84 27.56 27.18
C PRO A 807 14.60 27.46 26.28
N PHE A 808 14.36 26.29 25.69
CA PHE A 808 13.26 26.06 24.75
C PHE A 808 11.99 25.58 25.44
N THR A 809 12.10 24.92 26.60
CA THR A 809 10.97 24.31 27.32
C THR A 809 10.35 25.23 28.37
N THR A 810 11.14 26.08 29.03
CA THR A 810 10.66 26.87 30.19
C THR A 810 9.96 28.18 29.84
N GLN A 811 10.31 28.83 28.73
CA GLN A 811 9.78 30.15 28.37
C GLN A 811 8.54 30.08 27.47
N GLY A 812 8.13 28.88 27.04
CA GLY A 812 6.96 28.66 26.21
C GLY A 812 7.04 29.21 24.78
N ALA A 813 8.13 29.88 24.40
CA ALA A 813 8.34 30.46 23.07
C ALA A 813 8.63 29.41 21.99
N ALA A 814 9.17 28.27 22.38
CA ALA A 814 9.48 27.14 21.51
C ALA A 814 9.05 25.81 22.16
N GLU A 815 9.17 24.73 21.40
CA GLU A 815 9.06 23.36 21.87
C GLU A 815 10.18 22.52 21.25
N ALA A 816 10.63 21.51 21.99
CA ALA A 816 11.53 20.50 21.47
C ALA A 816 10.71 19.46 20.70
N VAL A 817 11.16 19.13 19.49
CA VAL A 817 10.58 18.08 18.64
C VAL A 817 11.67 17.03 18.43
N TYR A 818 11.42 15.81 18.87
CA TYR A 818 12.40 14.73 18.80
C TYR A 818 12.25 13.99 17.48
N GLY A 819 13.37 13.80 16.77
CA GLY A 819 13.42 12.95 15.59
C GLY A 819 13.61 11.47 15.94
N ASN A 820 13.64 10.66 14.91
CA ASN A 820 13.82 9.21 14.96
C ASN A 820 15.07 8.79 15.75
N LEU A 821 14.92 7.80 16.63
CA LEU A 821 16.01 7.22 17.40
C LEU A 821 16.72 6.14 16.56
N LEU A 822 17.81 6.51 15.90
CA LEU A 822 18.53 5.59 15.02
C LEU A 822 19.44 4.67 15.83
N THR A 823 19.32 3.36 15.63
CA THR A 823 20.17 2.33 16.25
C THR A 823 21.20 1.82 15.24
N LEU A 824 22.50 1.85 15.57
CA LEU A 824 23.58 1.58 14.62
C LEU A 824 24.67 0.67 15.24
N PRO A 825 25.10 -0.42 14.57
CA PRO A 825 26.16 -1.32 15.06
C PRO A 825 27.57 -0.79 14.80
N LEU A 826 27.96 0.24 15.56
CA LEU A 826 29.25 0.92 15.47
C LEU A 826 30.09 0.75 16.76
N GLY A 827 31.40 0.92 16.66
CA GLY A 827 32.34 0.85 17.79
C GLY A 827 32.45 -0.53 18.44
N GLY A 828 32.01 -1.59 17.75
CA GLY A 828 31.86 -2.93 18.31
C GLY A 828 30.74 -3.06 19.35
N GLY A 829 29.84 -2.08 19.44
CA GLY A 829 28.64 -2.08 20.27
C GLY A 829 27.42 -1.60 19.47
N LEU A 830 26.50 -0.90 20.15
CA LEU A 830 25.39 -0.20 19.52
C LEU A 830 25.38 1.26 19.95
N ILE A 831 25.39 2.14 18.96
CA ILE A 831 25.19 3.59 19.12
C ILE A 831 23.72 3.90 18.83
N TYR A 832 23.14 4.75 19.68
CA TYR A 832 21.83 5.36 19.43
C TYR A 832 22.02 6.84 19.16
N VAL A 833 21.43 7.35 18.08
CA VAL A 833 21.51 8.76 17.69
C VAL A 833 20.10 9.33 17.57
N GLU A 834 19.82 10.40 18.30
CA GLU A 834 18.53 11.09 18.31
C GLU A 834 18.72 12.57 17.96
N PRO A 835 18.31 13.02 16.76
CA PRO A 835 18.29 14.43 16.44
C PRO A 835 17.15 15.14 17.18
N ILE A 836 17.45 16.28 17.80
CA ILE A 836 16.50 17.09 18.57
C ILE A 836 16.33 18.44 17.89
N TYR A 837 15.12 18.69 17.42
CA TYR A 837 14.71 19.90 16.74
C TYR A 837 14.07 20.87 17.70
N THR A 838 14.08 22.15 17.34
CA THR A 838 13.30 23.17 18.04
C THR A 838 12.36 23.85 17.07
N ARG A 839 11.12 24.08 17.51
CA ARG A 839 10.10 24.79 16.75
C ARG A 839 9.49 25.90 17.58
N GLY A 840 9.43 27.12 17.03
CA GLY A 840 8.71 28.22 17.67
C GLY A 840 7.20 27.97 17.75
N LYS A 841 6.47 28.64 18.65
CA LYS A 841 5.00 28.51 18.74
C LYS A 841 4.22 29.56 17.93
N THR A 842 4.91 30.37 17.14
CA THR A 842 4.30 31.38 16.28
C THR A 842 3.80 30.77 14.98
N GLN A 843 2.84 31.44 14.34
CA GLN A 843 2.40 31.06 13.00
C GLN A 843 3.56 31.12 12.01
N GLY A 844 3.71 30.08 11.17
CA GLY A 844 4.82 29.94 10.22
C GLY A 844 6.13 29.42 10.82
N ALA A 845 6.13 28.95 12.08
CA ALA A 845 7.28 28.29 12.66
C ALA A 845 7.42 26.84 12.15
N TYR A 846 8.65 26.42 11.93
CA TYR A 846 9.02 25.09 11.43
C TYR A 846 10.16 24.50 12.28
N PRO A 847 10.34 23.17 12.28
CA PRO A 847 11.42 22.51 13.02
C PRO A 847 12.81 22.79 12.42
N VAL A 848 13.77 23.17 13.25
CA VAL A 848 15.19 23.26 12.89
C VAL A 848 16.03 22.40 13.82
N LEU A 849 17.04 21.71 13.28
CA LEU A 849 17.91 20.83 14.06
C LEU A 849 18.76 21.67 15.02
N ARG A 850 18.65 21.40 16.32
CA ARG A 850 19.33 22.18 17.36
C ARG A 850 20.39 21.40 18.09
N PHE A 851 20.06 20.18 18.49
CA PHE A 851 20.97 19.30 19.23
C PHE A 851 20.90 17.89 18.69
N ILE A 852 21.95 17.13 18.94
CA ILE A 852 22.01 15.70 18.64
C ILE A 852 22.35 15.01 19.95
N ALA A 853 21.53 14.05 20.36
CA ALA A 853 21.82 13.21 21.51
C ALA A 853 22.37 11.87 21.03
N VAL A 854 23.45 11.41 21.65
CA VAL A 854 24.07 10.12 21.34
C VAL A 854 24.16 9.29 22.62
N ARG A 855 23.85 8.00 22.53
CA ARG A 855 24.07 7.04 23.61
C ARG A 855 24.92 5.86 23.15
N PHE A 856 25.91 5.48 23.95
CA PHE A 856 26.63 4.21 23.84
C PHE A 856 26.79 3.60 25.23
N GLY A 857 26.26 2.38 25.43
CA GLY A 857 26.17 1.80 26.78
C GLY A 857 25.40 2.71 27.73
N ASP A 858 26.02 3.12 28.84
CA ASP A 858 25.45 4.07 29.81
C ASP A 858 25.92 5.52 29.61
N HIS A 859 26.73 5.77 28.59
CA HIS A 859 27.26 7.09 28.29
C HIS A 859 26.35 7.82 27.32
N ILE A 860 25.83 8.96 27.76
CA ILE A 860 25.04 9.87 26.93
C ILE A 860 25.89 11.11 26.61
N GLY A 861 25.78 11.63 25.40
CA GLY A 861 26.36 12.89 24.97
C GLY A 861 25.31 13.73 24.28
N ILE A 862 25.43 15.05 24.38
CA ILE A 862 24.58 15.99 23.64
C ILE A 862 25.44 17.16 23.17
N GLY A 863 25.30 17.52 21.90
CA GLY A 863 26.01 18.63 21.27
C GLY A 863 25.20 19.27 20.16
N GLU A 864 25.69 20.40 19.65
CA GLU A 864 25.09 21.04 18.46
C GLU A 864 25.51 20.34 17.16
N THR A 865 26.51 19.46 17.22
CA THR A 865 26.99 18.62 16.12
C THR A 865 27.07 17.16 16.54
N LEU A 866 27.02 16.25 15.56
CA LEU A 866 27.20 14.82 15.81
C LEU A 866 28.61 14.56 16.36
N GLN A 867 29.61 15.27 15.84
CA GLN A 867 31.00 15.18 16.31
C GLN A 867 31.11 15.49 17.81
N GLU A 868 30.58 16.64 18.25
CA GLU A 868 30.61 17.04 19.66
C GLU A 868 29.92 16.02 20.57
N SER A 869 28.80 15.47 20.10
CA SER A 869 28.02 14.47 20.83
C SER A 869 28.78 13.16 20.97
N LEU A 870 29.44 12.71 19.90
CA LEU A 870 30.29 11.50 19.90
C LEU A 870 31.52 11.70 20.78
N ASP A 871 32.22 12.83 20.67
CA ASP A 871 33.39 13.11 21.50
C ASP A 871 33.02 13.13 22.99
N MET A 872 31.84 13.66 23.34
CA MET A 872 31.34 13.62 24.73
C MET A 872 31.09 12.19 25.24
N VAL A 873 30.68 11.26 24.37
CA VAL A 873 30.47 9.85 24.71
C VAL A 873 31.80 9.11 24.83
N PHE A 874 32.75 9.35 23.93
CA PHE A 874 34.01 8.61 23.81
C PHE A 874 35.22 9.34 24.44
N GLU A 875 35.08 9.73 25.71
CA GLU A 875 36.17 10.31 26.53
C GLU A 875 36.87 11.55 25.93
N GLY A 876 36.18 12.32 25.10
CA GLY A 876 36.68 13.54 24.46
C GLY A 876 37.35 13.34 23.09
N ASP A 877 37.43 12.10 22.59
CA ASP A 877 37.92 11.78 21.24
C ASP A 877 37.19 10.55 20.70
N ALA A 878 36.23 10.73 19.79
CA ALA A 878 35.60 9.61 19.08
C ALA A 878 36.55 8.94 18.08
N GLY A 879 37.64 9.63 17.70
CA GLY A 879 38.66 9.17 16.76
C GLY A 879 38.28 9.28 15.29
N VAL A 880 37.27 10.09 14.99
CA VAL A 880 36.63 10.18 13.67
C VAL A 880 36.26 11.63 13.36
N ASP A 881 36.06 11.91 12.08
CA ASP A 881 35.44 13.14 11.58
C ASP A 881 34.08 12.76 11.01
N THR A 882 33.00 13.33 11.54
CA THR A 882 31.64 13.07 11.05
C THR A 882 31.34 13.72 9.70
N GLY A 883 32.24 14.59 9.21
CA GLY A 883 32.05 15.32 7.95
C GLY A 883 30.97 16.40 8.02
N GLU A 884 30.44 16.70 9.21
CA GLU A 884 29.45 17.76 9.42
C GLU A 884 30.12 19.13 9.21
N LYS A 885 29.91 19.72 8.03
CA LYS A 885 30.33 21.08 7.72
C LYS A 885 29.19 22.03 8.07
N ILE A 886 29.42 22.93 9.03
CA ILE A 886 28.47 24.01 9.29
C ILE A 886 28.66 25.08 8.21
N THR A 887 27.82 25.03 7.18
CA THR A 887 27.82 26.05 6.12
C THR A 887 27.18 27.34 6.67
N PRO A 888 27.83 28.52 6.54
CA PRO A 888 27.21 29.78 6.89
C PRO A 888 25.92 29.96 6.08
N SER A 889 24.82 30.38 6.74
CA SER A 889 23.55 30.61 6.06
C SER A 889 23.72 31.65 4.94
N GLU A 890 23.57 31.22 3.68
CA GLU A 890 23.40 32.13 2.56
C GLU A 890 21.98 32.70 2.61
N GLY A 891 21.82 33.75 3.40
CA GLY A 891 20.61 34.57 3.35
C GLY A 891 20.43 35.12 1.93
N ASN A 892 19.26 34.86 1.37
CA ASN A 892 18.77 35.36 0.09
C ASN A 892 18.62 36.89 0.15
N ALA A 893 19.73 37.61 0.06
CA ALA A 893 19.77 39.02 -0.26
C ALA A 893 20.14 39.10 -1.74
N GLY A 894 19.19 39.54 -2.58
CA GLY A 894 19.49 39.92 -3.95
C GLY A 894 20.70 40.83 -3.95
N GLN A 895 21.83 40.31 -4.46
CA GLN A 895 23.05 41.07 -4.64
C GLN A 895 22.79 42.06 -5.77
N THR A 896 22.33 43.24 -5.40
CA THR A 896 22.88 44.43 -6.05
C THR A 896 24.33 44.49 -5.56
N GLU A 897 25.29 44.28 -6.45
CA GLU A 897 26.70 44.50 -6.16
C GLU A 897 26.88 45.93 -5.61
N GLN A 898 26.98 46.06 -4.29
CA GLN A 898 27.63 47.21 -3.68
C GLN A 898 29.13 46.89 -3.53
N PRO A 899 30.03 47.83 -3.88
CA PRO A 899 31.44 47.49 -4.08
C PRO A 899 32.11 47.08 -2.77
N LYS A 900 32.90 45.99 -2.82
CA LYS A 900 33.79 45.52 -1.74
C LYS A 900 34.72 46.60 -1.12
N VAL A 901 34.83 47.76 -1.77
CA VAL A 901 35.65 48.91 -1.37
C VAL A 901 35.14 49.58 -0.07
N GLY A 902 33.83 49.58 0.21
CA GLY A 902 33.25 50.28 1.36
C GLY A 902 33.55 49.65 2.73
N ARG A 903 33.49 48.31 2.82
CA ARG A 903 33.73 47.58 4.08
C ARG A 903 35.18 47.64 4.55
N GLU A 904 36.15 47.56 3.65
CA GLU A 904 37.57 47.67 4.03
C GLU A 904 37.93 49.09 4.46
N ALA A 905 37.41 50.11 3.76
CA ALA A 905 37.58 51.50 4.14
C ALA A 905 36.94 51.80 5.52
N SER A 906 35.76 51.27 5.79
CA SER A 906 35.09 51.41 7.09
C SER A 906 35.87 50.72 8.21
N LYS A 907 36.36 49.50 8.00
CA LYS A 907 37.15 48.74 8.98
C LYS A 907 38.46 49.46 9.34
N ALA A 908 39.14 50.05 8.36
CA ALA A 908 40.33 50.87 8.59
C ALA A 908 40.01 52.11 9.45
N LYS A 909 38.89 52.80 9.18
CA LYS A 909 38.46 53.97 9.94
C LYS A 909 38.02 53.63 11.37
N LEU A 910 37.42 52.47 11.61
CA LEU A 910 37.10 51.99 12.95
C LEU A 910 38.37 51.64 13.77
N GLN A 911 39.42 51.11 13.13
CA GLN A 911 40.71 50.89 13.81
C GLN A 911 41.41 52.21 14.17
N GLU A 912 41.34 53.22 13.29
CA GLU A 912 41.83 54.57 13.59
C GLU A 912 41.05 55.20 14.76
N ALA A 913 39.72 55.02 14.81
CA ALA A 913 38.89 55.49 15.92
C ALA A 913 39.23 54.80 17.25
N ALA A 914 39.42 53.48 17.25
CA ALA A 914 39.83 52.72 18.43
C ALA A 914 41.19 53.18 18.98
N SER A 915 42.14 53.46 18.08
CA SER A 915 43.46 53.98 18.45
C SER A 915 43.37 55.38 19.06
N ALA A 916 42.50 56.24 18.52
CA ALA A 916 42.24 57.58 19.06
C ALA A 916 41.57 57.53 20.45
N TYR A 917 40.65 56.58 20.69
CA TYR A 917 40.06 56.37 22.02
C TYR A 917 41.11 55.93 23.05
N GLN A 918 42.02 55.01 22.69
CA GLN A 918 43.12 54.62 23.57
C GLN A 918 44.07 55.78 23.89
N ALA A 919 44.35 56.63 22.90
CA ALA A 919 45.16 57.85 23.10
C ALA A 919 44.44 58.88 23.99
N ALA A 920 43.12 59.03 23.84
CA ALA A 920 42.30 59.87 24.70
C ALA A 920 42.34 59.38 26.16
N ASP A 921 42.11 58.09 26.41
CA ASP A 921 42.15 57.52 27.76
C ASP A 921 43.52 57.71 28.43
N LYS A 922 44.60 57.61 27.67
CA LYS A 922 45.95 57.91 28.16
C LYS A 922 46.10 59.39 28.51
N ALA A 923 45.68 60.30 27.64
CA ALA A 923 45.75 61.75 27.88
C ALA A 923 44.88 62.19 29.08
N LEU A 924 43.74 61.53 29.31
CA LEU A 924 42.89 61.75 30.46
C LEU A 924 43.56 61.34 31.77
N ARG A 925 44.23 60.17 31.78
CA ARG A 925 45.02 59.69 32.94
C ARG A 925 46.22 60.60 33.24
N ASP A 926 46.83 61.17 32.21
CA ASP A 926 47.96 62.09 32.32
C ASP A 926 47.53 63.55 32.63
N GLY A 927 46.22 63.81 32.81
CA GLY A 927 45.67 65.13 33.15
C GLY A 927 45.71 66.16 32.02
N ASN A 928 46.03 65.75 30.79
CA ASN A 928 46.10 66.62 29.63
C ASN A 928 44.73 66.70 28.92
N LEU A 929 43.86 67.53 29.49
CA LEU A 929 42.48 67.71 29.00
C LEU A 929 42.41 68.25 27.56
N GLY A 930 43.40 69.02 27.12
CA GLY A 930 43.47 69.54 25.76
C GLY A 930 43.72 68.45 24.72
N GLU A 931 44.66 67.55 24.99
CA GLU A 931 44.93 66.40 24.11
C GLU A 931 43.81 65.36 24.17
N TYR A 932 43.22 65.13 25.36
CA TYR A 932 42.03 64.28 25.50
C TYR A 932 40.89 64.74 24.58
N GLN A 933 40.52 66.03 24.65
CA GLN A 933 39.43 66.56 23.84
C GLN A 933 39.71 66.47 22.34
N LYS A 934 40.97 66.67 21.94
CA LYS A 934 41.42 66.51 20.55
C LYS A 934 41.29 65.07 20.06
N GLN A 935 41.73 64.09 20.85
CA GLN A 935 41.68 62.68 20.48
C GLN A 935 40.24 62.13 20.43
N ILE A 936 39.37 62.59 21.34
CA ILE A 936 37.92 62.29 21.27
C ILE A 936 37.29 62.85 19.98
N GLY A 937 37.70 64.05 19.55
CA GLY A 937 37.26 64.64 18.29
C GLY A 937 37.66 63.80 17.08
N ILE A 938 38.92 63.34 17.04
CA ILE A 938 39.44 62.45 15.99
C ILE A 938 38.68 61.12 15.98
N ALA A 939 38.44 60.51 17.14
CA ALA A 939 37.72 59.24 17.23
C ALA A 939 36.29 59.36 16.67
N ARG A 940 35.55 60.42 17.02
CA ARG A 940 34.20 60.67 16.49
C ARG A 940 34.21 60.89 14.99
N GLN A 941 35.13 61.71 14.48
CA GLN A 941 35.25 61.96 13.05
C GLN A 941 35.53 60.66 12.28
N ARG A 942 36.40 59.79 12.80
CA ARG A 942 36.71 58.51 12.17
C ARG A 942 35.55 57.51 12.23
N MET A 943 34.71 57.56 13.28
CA MET A 943 33.46 56.79 13.29
C MET A 943 32.45 57.30 12.25
N GLU A 944 32.31 58.61 12.10
CA GLU A 944 31.44 59.19 11.05
C GLU A 944 31.93 58.89 9.63
N GLU A 945 33.25 58.88 9.41
CA GLU A 945 33.86 58.48 8.14
C GLU A 945 33.72 56.97 7.88
N ALA A 946 33.74 56.14 8.93
CA ALA A 946 33.48 54.71 8.82
C ALA A 946 32.02 54.41 8.44
N ASP A 947 31.08 55.17 9.00
CA ASP A 947 29.64 55.07 8.69
C ASP A 947 29.36 55.49 7.24
N LYS A 948 29.92 56.63 6.80
CA LYS A 948 29.84 57.09 5.41
C LYS A 948 30.49 56.16 4.39
N ALA A 949 31.47 55.35 4.80
CA ALA A 949 32.11 54.38 3.92
C ALA A 949 31.26 53.11 3.70
N LEU A 950 30.26 52.87 4.55
CA LEU A 950 29.35 51.71 4.43
C LEU A 950 28.11 51.98 3.58
N GLY A 951 27.82 53.25 3.25
CA GLY A 951 26.68 53.67 2.43
C GLY A 951 25.60 54.35 3.25
#